data_AF-A0A2V4CZ45-F1
#
_entry.id   AF-A0A2V4CZ45-F1
#
_cell.length_a   1.000
_cell.length_b   1.000
_cell.length_c   1.000
_cell.angle_alpha   90.00
_cell.angle_beta   90.00
_cell.angle_gamma   90.00
#
_symmetry.space_group_name_H-M   'P 1'
#
loop_
_entity.id
_entity.type
_entity.pdbx_description
1 polymer ?
#
loop_
_entity_poly.entity_id
_entity_poly.type
_entity_poly.pdbx_seq_one_letter_code
_entity_poly.pdbx_strand_id
1 'polypeptide(L)'
;MLENADLRRDEEGVSAAVATVLLFGGVLSLIGMLLFTMLPVIQELEGSVERNGMITQMNGYAIQTVRLAETGMPGDSVSIDLEPLEGQLAWDYMRGGSWISATWSEGQSLRLRNALNLDAEVEFRYPHGEVGSICWDDLRLGPQRLHHTRLPDISGTVLVVPKVGITEDLIPIELKLRQGSSSASGKISGTSIWSVDLPLEGMEGESWLSANTAVDVYLWRGKGGATEAPPAIAEPETGRGRSWTVPLGIGTTTLYLTSLETMRIDWRGAGNSSSEIAIAGGGFYAEGAVWTKSFTVASPTALSLSSSADARLLIVGGDGGSGDAPWPATTGALIGSEFLPPAGLGTLLLDNPRPEAVVIRYLGGALTISANDILRIDWPPAGALGAPILRSDSAIQLHWMPRNDDTGLDRSGSLAIHAASDTGRISGQYFNFSTPRIATSVDNTEVTLQVAGVESQWNLTTWNVSGGNTHAENAAVIAPNNTEIFRLEVISGNSLRAIVTVGDDGLAFFPHDGAQRCLFIGMQASGWITTQLPWSNVADHGAGGIEEAWRSGLHPSSMVLSVYGSDSEQPHSARATAWAFHMPSLFYSFKSSITGMETSTRGGAVLTNHPEMQASAIRSPSDRSGPGPRFATTVPLTFPIGDSVSGSADVEVDLTLILRHQLASSIADEVRRGWDGPYGIAIAGRASADLSYSTDWTTFPQQLQSLNDYKGWVPDPTTDSSETVYHTQGEPIQFTLQVSVLYHLAQEDLS
;
A
#
# COMPACT_ATOMS: atom_id res chain seq x y z
N MET A 1 36.56 -13.87 112.38
CA MET A 1 35.44 -12.97 112.06
C MET A 1 35.54 -12.64 110.59
N LEU A 2 34.53 -13.04 109.83
CA LEU A 2 34.39 -12.75 108.39
C LEU A 2 34.07 -11.27 108.23
N GLU A 3 34.88 -10.55 107.46
CA GLU A 3 34.62 -9.17 107.08
C GLU A 3 34.13 -9.17 105.62
N ASN A 4 32.86 -8.81 105.45
CA ASN A 4 32.18 -8.73 104.16
C ASN A 4 32.79 -7.60 103.32
N ALA A 5 33.28 -7.92 102.13
CA ALA A 5 33.61 -6.93 101.10
C ALA A 5 32.30 -6.43 100.48
N ASP A 6 31.89 -5.23 100.86
CA ASP A 6 30.72 -4.53 100.34
C ASP A 6 31.06 -3.98 98.95
N LEU A 7 30.59 -4.66 97.89
CA LEU A 7 30.65 -4.18 96.51
C LEU A 7 29.66 -3.02 96.36
N ARG A 8 30.16 -1.80 96.56
CA ARG A 8 29.39 -0.57 96.38
C ARG A 8 29.07 -0.37 94.90
N ARG A 9 27.81 -0.59 94.51
CA ARG A 9 27.30 -0.37 93.15
C ARG A 9 27.27 1.13 92.86
N ASP A 10 28.03 1.59 91.88
CA ASP A 10 28.09 2.99 91.46
C ASP A 10 26.83 3.35 90.65
N GLU A 11 25.78 3.82 91.34
CA GLU A 11 24.52 4.21 90.71
C GLU A 11 24.65 5.46 89.82
N GLU A 12 25.63 6.33 90.05
CA GLU A 12 25.91 7.50 89.20
C GLU A 12 26.52 7.07 87.85
N GLY A 13 27.46 6.12 87.87
CA GLY A 13 28.03 5.53 86.65
C GLY A 13 26.99 4.78 85.79
N VAL A 14 26.03 4.09 86.42
CA VAL A 14 24.93 3.40 85.73
C VAL A 14 23.92 4.40 85.13
N SER A 15 23.59 5.47 85.86
CA SER A 15 22.69 6.52 85.36
C SER A 15 23.28 7.27 84.16
N ALA A 16 24.57 7.61 84.21
CA ALA A 16 25.27 8.24 83.09
C ALA A 16 25.33 7.34 81.85
N ALA A 17 25.58 6.03 82.04
CA ALA A 17 25.56 5.06 80.95
C ALA A 17 24.17 4.92 80.31
N VAL A 18 23.11 4.83 81.13
CA VAL A 18 21.71 4.75 80.65
C VAL A 18 21.29 6.03 79.92
N ALA A 19 21.67 7.21 80.43
CA ALA A 19 21.40 8.48 79.76
C ALA A 19 22.10 8.56 78.40
N THR A 20 23.34 8.08 78.29
CA THR A 20 24.10 8.07 77.03
C THR A 20 23.47 7.11 76.00
N VAL A 21 23.01 5.93 76.44
CA VAL A 21 22.30 4.97 75.58
C VAL A 21 20.95 5.49 75.13
N LEU A 22 20.19 6.17 76.00
CA LEU A 22 18.92 6.80 75.64
C LEU A 22 19.10 7.96 74.67
N LEU A 23 20.15 8.76 74.81
CA LEU A 23 20.50 9.83 73.87
C LEU A 23 20.88 9.25 72.50
N PHE A 24 21.70 8.19 72.47
CA PHE A 24 22.03 7.49 71.22
C PHE A 24 20.79 6.85 70.58
N GLY A 25 19.92 6.22 71.37
CA GLY A 25 18.65 5.66 70.90
C GLY A 25 17.68 6.72 70.38
N GLY A 26 17.63 7.90 71.01
CA GLY A 26 16.84 9.04 70.56
C GLY A 26 17.35 9.63 69.24
N VAL A 27 18.67 9.74 69.08
CA VAL A 27 19.29 10.21 67.82
C VAL A 27 19.11 9.19 66.71
N LEU A 28 19.27 7.89 66.98
CA LEU A 28 19.02 6.82 66.01
C LEU A 28 17.54 6.76 65.59
N SER A 29 16.62 6.97 66.53
CA SER A 29 15.18 7.11 66.25
C SER A 29 14.89 8.29 65.33
N LEU A 30 15.48 9.46 65.61
CA LEU A 30 15.31 10.67 64.78
C LEU A 30 15.89 10.51 63.38
N ILE A 31 17.10 9.93 63.27
CA ILE A 31 17.72 9.61 61.98
C ILE A 31 16.89 8.58 61.23
N GLY A 32 16.40 7.53 61.90
CA GLY A 32 15.53 6.51 61.29
C GLY A 32 14.21 7.09 60.80
N MET A 33 13.61 8.01 61.56
CA MET A 33 12.37 8.71 61.18
C MET A 33 12.61 9.65 59.99
N LEU A 34 13.74 10.39 59.98
CA LEU A 34 14.17 11.21 58.85
C LEU A 34 14.41 10.38 57.58
N LEU A 35 15.14 9.26 57.69
CA LEU A 35 15.39 8.34 56.58
C LEU A 35 14.09 7.75 56.04
N PHE A 36 13.16 7.39 56.91
CA PHE A 36 11.83 6.89 56.51
C PHE A 36 11.00 7.94 55.79
N THR A 37 11.09 9.21 56.19
CA THR A 37 10.39 10.32 55.50
C THR A 37 11.08 10.78 54.22
N MET A 38 12.41 10.62 54.09
CA MET A 38 13.16 11.03 52.90
C MET A 38 13.25 9.93 51.84
N LEU A 39 13.14 8.65 52.20
CA LEU A 39 13.17 7.54 51.25
C LEU A 39 12.18 7.73 50.08
N PRO A 40 10.90 8.09 50.33
CA PRO A 40 9.93 8.28 49.25
C PRO A 40 10.30 9.42 48.30
N VAL A 41 10.86 10.51 48.84
CA VAL A 41 11.30 11.67 48.04
C VAL A 41 12.53 11.33 47.20
N ILE A 42 13.48 10.58 47.76
CA ILE A 42 14.66 10.11 47.03
C ILE A 42 14.24 9.18 45.89
N GLN A 43 13.32 8.24 46.15
CA GLN A 43 12.78 7.33 45.13
C GLN A 43 12.01 8.06 44.03
N GLU A 44 11.27 9.12 44.37
CA GLU A 44 10.60 9.97 43.37
C GLU A 44 11.61 10.76 42.52
N LEU A 45 12.64 11.34 43.14
CA LEU A 45 13.70 12.07 42.43
C LEU A 45 14.52 11.15 41.52
N GLU A 46 14.87 9.96 42.00
CA GLU A 46 15.55 8.92 41.21
C GLU A 46 14.70 8.51 40.02
N GLY A 47 13.42 8.17 40.24
CA GLY A 47 12.49 7.84 39.15
C GLY A 47 12.27 9.00 38.16
N SER A 48 12.29 10.25 38.62
CA SER A 48 12.21 11.42 37.73
C SER A 48 13.48 11.61 36.89
N VAL A 49 14.67 11.31 37.44
CA VAL A 49 15.94 11.38 36.71
C VAL A 49 16.01 10.29 35.66
N GLU A 50 15.71 9.04 36.03
CA GLU A 50 15.63 7.92 35.09
C GLU A 50 14.66 8.21 33.95
N ARG A 51 13.49 8.77 34.28
CA ARG A 51 12.49 9.17 33.28
C ARG A 51 13.00 10.22 32.33
N ASN A 52 13.61 11.29 32.85
CA ASN A 52 14.15 12.33 31.99
C ASN A 52 15.30 11.80 31.11
N GLY A 53 16.12 10.89 31.65
CA GLY A 53 17.15 10.17 30.91
C GLY A 53 16.56 9.37 29.74
N MET A 54 15.60 8.50 30.02
CA MET A 54 14.99 7.64 29.00
C MET A 54 14.19 8.43 27.96
N ILE A 55 13.45 9.47 28.36
CA ILE A 55 12.77 10.38 27.42
C ILE A 55 13.79 11.03 26.47
N THR A 56 14.95 11.44 26.99
CA THR A 56 16.02 12.04 26.19
C THR A 56 16.60 11.03 25.20
N GLN A 57 16.86 9.80 25.62
CA GLN A 57 17.34 8.72 24.75
C GLN A 57 16.30 8.38 23.66
N MET A 58 15.03 8.20 24.02
CA MET A 58 13.93 7.94 23.08
C MET A 58 13.72 9.07 22.06
N ASN A 59 13.93 10.32 22.49
CA ASN A 59 13.91 11.48 21.61
C ASN A 59 15.12 11.50 20.66
N GLY A 60 16.32 11.17 21.16
CA GLY A 60 17.51 10.97 20.32
C GLY A 60 17.27 9.91 19.24
N TYR A 61 16.72 8.77 19.63
CA TYR A 61 16.33 7.68 18.73
C TYR A 61 15.32 8.12 17.66
N ALA A 62 14.28 8.83 18.08
CA ALA A 62 13.28 9.37 17.15
C ALA A 62 13.89 10.38 16.17
N ILE A 63 14.85 11.20 16.60
CA ILE A 63 15.50 12.20 15.74
C ILE A 63 16.35 11.50 14.67
N GLN A 64 17.15 10.50 15.05
CA GLN A 64 17.96 9.75 14.10
C GLN A 64 17.11 8.94 13.12
N THR A 65 16.02 8.33 13.61
CA THR A 65 15.04 7.62 12.78
C THR A 65 14.48 8.54 11.68
N VAL A 66 13.99 9.73 12.05
CA VAL A 66 13.46 10.72 11.09
C VAL A 66 14.55 11.20 10.14
N ARG A 67 15.76 11.48 10.64
CA ARG A 67 16.89 11.94 9.82
C ARG A 67 17.24 10.92 8.73
N LEU A 68 17.41 9.65 9.09
CA LEU A 68 17.65 8.57 8.13
C LEU A 68 16.48 8.46 7.15
N ALA A 69 15.24 8.45 7.67
CA ALA A 69 14.05 8.29 6.86
C ALA A 69 13.89 9.38 5.80
N GLU A 70 14.22 10.63 6.10
CA GLU A 70 14.03 11.77 5.20
C GLU A 70 15.24 12.09 4.32
N THR A 71 16.47 11.86 4.81
CA THR A 71 17.70 12.32 4.14
C THR A 71 18.68 11.21 3.80
N GLY A 72 18.56 10.03 4.41
CA GLY A 72 19.44 8.90 4.13
C GLY A 72 19.20 8.29 2.75
N MET A 73 20.12 7.44 2.33
CA MET A 73 19.97 6.52 1.20
C MET A 73 19.82 5.08 1.72
N PRO A 74 19.13 4.18 0.99
CA PRO A 74 19.15 2.76 1.30
C PRO A 74 20.58 2.24 1.54
N GLY A 75 20.81 1.63 2.70
CA GLY A 75 22.12 1.17 3.18
C GLY A 75 22.78 2.08 4.22
N ASP A 76 22.33 3.33 4.39
CA ASP A 76 22.84 4.21 5.44
C ASP A 76 22.43 3.71 6.83
N SER A 77 23.35 3.77 7.80
CA SER A 77 23.11 3.36 9.17
C SER A 77 23.61 4.37 10.21
N VAL A 78 23.09 4.26 11.43
CA VAL A 78 23.52 5.03 12.61
C VAL A 78 23.43 4.15 13.86
N SER A 79 24.48 4.18 14.68
CA SER A 79 24.51 3.52 16.00
C SER A 79 24.03 4.49 17.09
N ILE A 80 23.29 3.95 18.06
CA ILE A 80 22.67 4.67 19.18
C ILE A 80 22.75 3.79 20.42
N ASP A 81 23.27 4.33 21.52
CA ASP A 81 23.30 3.62 22.79
C ASP A 81 21.98 3.84 23.55
N LEU A 82 21.39 2.75 24.03
CA LEU A 82 20.23 2.75 24.92
C LEU A 82 20.62 2.13 26.26
N GLU A 83 20.44 2.90 27.34
CA GLU A 83 20.73 2.49 28.71
C GLU A 83 19.41 2.38 29.49
N PRO A 84 18.79 1.19 29.55
CA PRO A 84 17.51 0.96 30.22
C PRO A 84 17.58 0.97 31.76
N LEU A 85 18.75 1.16 32.38
CA LEU A 85 18.90 1.26 33.84
C LEU A 85 18.15 0.13 34.58
N GLU A 86 17.14 0.44 35.40
CA GLU A 86 16.35 -0.55 36.14
C GLU A 86 15.08 -1.06 35.42
N GLY A 87 14.67 -0.43 34.32
CA GLY A 87 13.45 -0.78 33.59
C GLY A 87 13.66 -1.83 32.51
N GLN A 88 12.67 -1.96 31.62
CA GLN A 88 12.70 -2.96 30.55
C GLN A 88 12.28 -2.36 29.21
N LEU A 89 13.10 -2.58 28.19
CA LEU A 89 12.77 -2.33 26.79
C LEU A 89 12.02 -3.52 26.20
N ALA A 90 11.00 -3.24 25.40
CA ALA A 90 10.26 -4.24 24.65
C ALA A 90 9.58 -3.62 23.41
N TRP A 91 9.22 -4.48 22.47
CA TRP A 91 8.48 -4.12 21.27
C TRP A 91 7.00 -4.46 21.41
N ASP A 92 6.15 -3.50 21.03
CA ASP A 92 4.71 -3.69 20.94
C ASP A 92 4.28 -3.73 19.47
N TYR A 93 3.70 -4.85 19.06
CA TYR A 93 3.16 -5.10 17.72
C TYR A 93 1.63 -5.06 17.68
N MET A 94 0.95 -4.84 18.80
CA MET A 94 -0.51 -4.86 18.90
C MET A 94 -1.09 -3.45 18.98
N ARG A 95 -0.38 -2.54 19.66
CA ARG A 95 -0.92 -1.21 19.96
C ARG A 95 -0.63 -0.23 18.83
N GLY A 96 -1.50 -0.27 17.83
CA GLY A 96 -1.93 0.91 17.10
C GLY A 96 -1.33 1.11 15.72
N GLY A 97 -1.59 2.30 15.19
CA GLY A 97 -1.43 2.62 13.77
C GLY A 97 -1.21 4.11 13.51
N SER A 98 -0.81 4.45 12.30
CA SER A 98 -1.29 5.71 11.73
C SER A 98 -1.83 5.48 10.34
N TRP A 99 -2.80 6.29 9.96
CA TRP A 99 -3.29 6.34 8.59
C TRP A 99 -3.25 7.76 8.06
N ILE A 100 -3.11 7.88 6.76
CA ILE A 100 -3.17 9.14 6.01
C ILE A 100 -4.18 8.94 4.90
N SER A 101 -5.10 9.87 4.68
CA SER A 101 -6.02 9.83 3.55
C SER A 101 -5.94 11.10 2.73
N ALA A 102 -6.24 10.97 1.44
CA ALA A 102 -6.34 12.06 0.48
C ALA A 102 -7.61 11.88 -0.34
N THR A 103 -8.31 12.98 -0.62
CA THR A 103 -9.43 13.01 -1.57
C THR A 103 -9.00 13.69 -2.86
N TRP A 104 -9.54 13.19 -3.97
CA TRP A 104 -9.25 13.64 -5.34
C TRP A 104 -10.45 14.40 -5.95
N SER A 105 -11.44 14.72 -5.12
CA SER A 105 -12.63 15.44 -5.53
C SER A 105 -13.01 16.46 -4.47
N GLU A 106 -13.42 17.63 -4.92
CA GLU A 106 -13.77 18.77 -4.07
C GLU A 106 -14.94 18.42 -3.10
N GLY A 107 -14.85 18.91 -1.86
CA GLY A 107 -15.91 18.75 -0.85
C GLY A 107 -16.07 17.34 -0.29
N GLN A 108 -15.19 16.41 -0.66
CA GLN A 108 -15.20 15.04 -0.17
C GLN A 108 -14.24 14.86 1.00
N SER A 109 -14.50 13.83 1.82
CA SER A 109 -13.68 13.53 2.99
C SER A 109 -13.65 12.03 3.26
N LEU A 110 -12.46 11.46 3.48
CA LEU A 110 -12.29 10.04 3.80
C LEU A 110 -11.66 9.88 5.18
N ARG A 111 -12.33 9.14 6.06
CA ARG A 111 -11.87 8.82 7.41
C ARG A 111 -11.83 7.33 7.64
N LEU A 112 -10.89 6.87 8.45
CA LEU A 112 -10.68 5.48 8.81
C LEU A 112 -10.72 5.27 10.32
N ARG A 113 -11.19 4.10 10.73
CA ARG A 113 -11.15 3.62 12.11
C ARG A 113 -10.99 2.10 12.12
N ASN A 114 -10.34 1.59 13.16
CA ASN A 114 -10.08 0.16 13.35
C ASN A 114 -9.29 -0.47 12.18
N ALA A 115 -8.58 0.33 11.37
CA ALA A 115 -7.82 -0.21 10.25
C ALA A 115 -6.59 -1.01 10.70
N LEU A 116 -6.09 -0.74 11.91
CA LEU A 116 -4.76 -1.20 12.36
C LEU A 116 -4.83 -1.91 13.72
N ASN A 117 -5.94 -2.57 14.02
CA ASN A 117 -6.16 -3.36 15.24
C ASN A 117 -5.98 -4.88 15.01
N LEU A 118 -5.53 -5.30 13.82
CA LEU A 118 -5.24 -6.69 13.40
C LEU A 118 -6.46 -7.61 13.30
N ASP A 119 -7.66 -7.09 13.53
CA ASP A 119 -8.88 -7.80 13.19
C ASP A 119 -9.17 -7.68 11.69
N ALA A 120 -10.22 -8.37 11.25
CA ALA A 120 -10.65 -8.32 9.86
C ALA A 120 -11.76 -7.26 9.64
N GLU A 121 -12.00 -6.33 10.55
CA GLU A 121 -13.10 -5.36 10.47
C GLU A 121 -12.60 -3.92 10.42
N VAL A 122 -12.85 -3.24 9.30
CA VAL A 122 -12.46 -1.85 9.12
C VAL A 122 -13.68 -0.98 8.92
N GLU A 123 -13.70 0.15 9.63
CA GLU A 123 -14.71 1.18 9.49
C GLU A 123 -14.14 2.33 8.68
N PHE A 124 -14.87 2.77 7.65
CA PHE A 124 -14.56 3.99 6.94
C PHE A 124 -15.78 4.90 6.84
N ARG A 125 -15.54 6.19 6.64
CA ARG A 125 -16.60 7.19 6.49
C ARG A 125 -16.30 8.10 5.31
N TYR A 126 -17.26 8.16 4.40
CA TYR A 126 -17.23 8.99 3.19
C TYR A 126 -18.61 9.67 2.99
N PRO A 127 -18.84 10.84 3.62
CA PRO A 127 -20.19 11.33 3.86
C PRO A 127 -20.85 12.06 2.68
N HIS A 128 -20.06 12.60 1.74
CA HIS A 128 -20.55 13.53 0.71
C HIS A 128 -20.67 12.91 -0.70
N GLY A 129 -20.59 11.57 -0.82
CA GLY A 129 -20.77 10.89 -2.10
C GLY A 129 -21.14 9.42 -1.95
N GLU A 130 -21.56 8.83 -3.06
CA GLU A 130 -21.86 7.39 -3.13
C GLU A 130 -20.57 6.59 -3.25
N VAL A 131 -20.46 5.53 -2.45
CA VAL A 131 -19.37 4.58 -2.49
C VAL A 131 -19.80 3.43 -3.38
N GLY A 132 -19.25 3.38 -4.60
CA GLY A 132 -19.51 2.28 -5.53
C GLY A 132 -18.76 1.02 -5.09
N SER A 133 -17.43 1.10 -5.04
CA SER A 133 -16.57 -0.01 -4.62
C SER A 133 -15.39 0.48 -3.80
N ILE A 134 -14.81 -0.43 -3.04
CA ILE A 134 -13.55 -0.23 -2.32
C ILE A 134 -12.55 -1.29 -2.77
N CYS A 135 -11.27 -0.93 -2.88
CA CYS A 135 -10.20 -1.89 -3.12
C CYS A 135 -9.12 -1.77 -2.08
N TRP A 136 -8.61 -2.93 -1.67
CA TRP A 136 -7.49 -3.03 -0.76
C TRP A 136 -6.24 -3.50 -1.50
N ASP A 137 -5.11 -2.85 -1.24
CA ASP A 137 -3.78 -3.26 -1.68
C ASP A 137 -2.88 -3.52 -0.47
N ASP A 138 -2.17 -4.65 -0.46
CA ASP A 138 -1.10 -4.91 0.50
C ASP A 138 0.21 -4.24 0.04
N LEU A 139 0.75 -3.35 0.88
CA LEU A 139 1.98 -2.60 0.59
C LEU A 139 3.25 -3.41 0.87
N ARG A 140 3.16 -4.53 1.60
CA ARG A 140 4.30 -5.42 1.94
C ARG A 140 5.51 -4.72 2.58
N LEU A 141 5.31 -3.61 3.26
CA LEU A 141 6.39 -2.84 3.89
C LEU A 141 6.93 -3.58 5.10
N GLY A 142 8.23 -3.89 5.21
CA GLY A 142 8.84 -4.44 6.43
C GLY A 142 9.82 -5.60 6.20
N PRO A 143 10.53 -6.06 7.25
CA PRO A 143 11.60 -7.05 7.11
C PRO A 143 11.09 -8.42 6.67
N GLN A 144 11.82 -9.03 5.74
CA GLN A 144 11.59 -10.42 5.28
C GLN A 144 10.18 -10.66 4.70
N ARG A 145 9.48 -9.60 4.28
CA ARG A 145 8.15 -9.68 3.66
C ARG A 145 8.35 -9.91 2.18
N LEU A 146 7.99 -11.11 1.73
CA LEU A 146 8.14 -11.48 0.32
C LEU A 146 6.93 -10.95 -0.48
N HIS A 147 7.21 -10.36 -1.64
CA HIS A 147 6.19 -10.07 -2.62
C HIS A 147 5.83 -11.37 -3.35
N HIS A 148 4.59 -11.81 -3.16
CA HIS A 148 4.06 -13.02 -3.81
C HIS A 148 3.23 -12.66 -5.04
N THR A 149 3.52 -13.30 -6.17
CA THR A 149 2.69 -13.25 -7.37
C THR A 149 2.19 -14.65 -7.68
N ARG A 150 0.87 -14.78 -7.76
CA ARG A 150 0.17 -16.03 -8.09
C ARG A 150 -0.08 -16.07 -9.60
N LEU A 151 0.46 -17.07 -10.27
CA LEU A 151 0.28 -17.32 -11.69
C LEU A 151 -0.64 -18.53 -11.89
N PRO A 152 -1.62 -18.46 -12.81
CA PRO A 152 -2.48 -19.59 -13.14
C PRO A 152 -1.67 -20.76 -13.73
N ASP A 153 -2.24 -21.95 -13.72
CA ASP A 153 -1.65 -23.15 -14.35
C ASP A 153 -1.73 -23.06 -15.88
N ILE A 154 -0.85 -22.24 -16.47
CA ILE A 154 -0.77 -21.96 -17.90
C ILE A 154 0.69 -22.09 -18.35
N SER A 155 0.91 -22.76 -19.49
CA SER A 155 2.23 -22.85 -20.10
C SER A 155 2.66 -21.53 -20.75
N GLY A 156 3.92 -21.17 -20.58
CA GLY A 156 4.47 -19.92 -21.10
C GLY A 156 5.78 -19.52 -20.43
N THR A 157 6.38 -18.44 -20.90
CA THR A 157 7.59 -17.86 -20.33
C THR A 157 7.20 -16.75 -19.35
N VAL A 158 7.60 -16.90 -18.09
CA VAL A 158 7.49 -15.86 -17.07
C VAL A 158 8.64 -14.89 -17.25
N LEU A 159 8.33 -13.59 -17.33
CA LEU A 159 9.28 -12.49 -17.44
C LEU A 159 9.14 -11.58 -16.22
N VAL A 160 10.21 -11.44 -15.44
CA VAL A 160 10.22 -10.66 -14.20
C VAL A 160 11.21 -9.51 -14.33
N VAL A 161 10.72 -8.30 -14.07
CA VAL A 161 11.52 -7.06 -14.10
C VAL A 161 11.42 -6.31 -12.77
N PRO A 162 12.45 -5.55 -12.38
CA PRO A 162 12.42 -4.77 -11.14
C PRO A 162 11.41 -3.61 -11.27
N LYS A 163 10.59 -3.42 -10.23
CA LYS A 163 9.73 -2.24 -10.12
C LYS A 163 10.54 -1.08 -9.53
N VAL A 164 11.22 -0.33 -10.39
CA VAL A 164 12.13 0.73 -9.95
C VAL A 164 11.35 2.02 -9.69
N GLY A 165 11.36 2.48 -8.43
CA GLY A 165 10.81 3.77 -8.02
C GLY A 165 11.80 4.92 -8.22
N ILE A 166 11.94 5.81 -7.22
CA ILE A 166 12.90 6.93 -7.25
C ILE A 166 14.36 6.43 -7.15
N THR A 167 14.58 5.35 -6.41
CA THR A 167 15.91 4.79 -6.13
C THR A 167 15.97 3.34 -6.59
N GLU A 168 17.08 2.98 -7.23
CA GLU A 168 17.39 1.60 -7.59
C GLU A 168 17.85 0.84 -6.33
N ASP A 169 17.32 -0.37 -6.10
CA ASP A 169 17.75 -1.21 -5.00
C ASP A 169 19.22 -1.63 -5.21
N LEU A 170 20.07 -1.33 -4.23
CA LEU A 170 21.50 -1.69 -4.26
C LEU A 170 21.72 -3.20 -4.03
N ILE A 171 20.73 -3.89 -3.47
CA ILE A 171 20.77 -5.32 -3.16
C ILE A 171 20.14 -6.08 -4.33
N PRO A 172 20.75 -7.19 -4.80
CA PRO A 172 20.13 -8.04 -5.81
C PRO A 172 18.75 -8.53 -5.35
N ILE A 173 17.78 -8.49 -6.28
CA ILE A 173 16.45 -9.02 -6.03
C ILE A 173 16.53 -10.54 -6.13
N GLU A 174 16.20 -11.22 -5.04
CA GLU A 174 16.18 -12.68 -4.97
C GLU A 174 14.78 -13.18 -5.32
N LEU A 175 14.72 -14.12 -6.27
CA LEU A 175 13.48 -14.68 -6.78
C LEU A 175 13.43 -16.17 -6.51
N LYS A 176 12.26 -16.65 -6.12
CA LYS A 176 11.95 -18.08 -6.01
C LYS A 176 10.57 -18.36 -6.59
N LEU A 177 10.53 -19.06 -7.71
CA LEU A 177 9.30 -19.58 -8.31
C LEU A 177 9.09 -21.02 -7.84
N ARG A 178 7.88 -21.35 -7.41
CA ARG A 178 7.48 -22.70 -6.98
C ARG A 178 6.28 -23.15 -7.79
N GLN A 179 6.30 -24.39 -8.26
CA GLN A 179 5.15 -25.06 -8.87
C GLN A 179 5.14 -26.51 -8.40
N GLY A 180 4.09 -26.89 -7.66
CA GLY A 180 4.06 -28.18 -6.94
C GLY A 180 5.30 -28.40 -6.07
N SER A 181 6.02 -29.50 -6.30
CA SER A 181 7.27 -29.84 -5.62
C SER A 181 8.53 -29.23 -6.24
N SER A 182 8.45 -28.66 -7.45
CA SER A 182 9.60 -28.07 -8.14
C SER A 182 9.78 -26.59 -7.76
N SER A 183 11.01 -26.10 -7.85
CA SER A 183 11.30 -24.69 -7.63
C SER A 183 12.49 -24.21 -8.45
N ALA A 184 12.35 -23.03 -9.06
CA ALA A 184 13.43 -22.31 -9.72
C ALA A 184 13.81 -21.09 -8.87
N SER A 185 15.12 -20.83 -8.72
CA SER A 185 15.63 -19.65 -8.01
C SER A 185 16.41 -18.77 -8.97
N GLY A 186 16.35 -17.45 -8.76
CA GLY A 186 16.95 -16.46 -9.63
C GLY A 186 17.42 -15.24 -8.87
N LYS A 187 18.24 -14.42 -9.54
CA LYS A 187 18.64 -13.10 -9.04
C LYS A 187 18.54 -12.07 -10.16
N ILE A 188 18.03 -10.89 -9.84
CA ILE A 188 18.06 -9.71 -10.72
C ILE A 188 19.02 -8.70 -10.11
N SER A 189 19.97 -8.21 -10.91
CA SER A 189 20.91 -7.16 -10.51
C SER A 189 20.74 -5.96 -11.42
N GLY A 190 20.41 -4.80 -10.84
CA GLY A 190 20.07 -3.59 -11.58
C GLY A 190 18.92 -3.81 -12.56
N THR A 191 19.03 -3.31 -13.79
CA THR A 191 17.99 -3.42 -14.83
C THR A 191 18.04 -4.73 -15.63
N SER A 192 18.48 -5.85 -15.05
CA SER A 192 18.41 -7.15 -15.73
C SER A 192 16.97 -7.71 -15.70
N ILE A 193 16.71 -8.75 -16.50
CA ILE A 193 15.45 -9.50 -16.46
C ILE A 193 15.73 -10.92 -15.98
N TRP A 194 14.78 -11.51 -15.26
CA TRP A 194 14.78 -12.94 -15.00
C TRP A 194 13.65 -13.60 -15.78
N SER A 195 13.96 -14.72 -16.42
CA SER A 195 13.00 -15.46 -17.25
C SER A 195 13.04 -16.95 -16.97
N VAL A 196 11.89 -17.60 -16.94
CA VAL A 196 11.74 -19.05 -16.74
C VAL A 196 10.50 -19.57 -17.46
N ASP A 197 10.57 -20.79 -17.98
CA ASP A 197 9.43 -21.42 -18.67
C ASP A 197 8.59 -22.25 -17.70
N LEU A 198 7.27 -22.14 -17.84
CA LEU A 198 6.26 -22.96 -17.20
C LEU A 198 5.68 -23.98 -18.20
N PRO A 199 5.35 -25.21 -17.77
CA PRO A 199 5.47 -25.71 -16.39
C PRO A 199 6.90 -26.06 -15.97
N LEU A 200 7.23 -25.86 -14.69
CA LEU A 200 8.51 -26.25 -14.10
C LEU A 200 8.60 -27.78 -14.05
N GLU A 201 9.57 -28.34 -14.77
CA GLU A 201 9.85 -29.78 -14.79
C GLU A 201 8.60 -30.65 -15.12
N GLY A 202 7.62 -30.07 -15.82
CA GLY A 202 6.35 -30.75 -16.16
C GLY A 202 5.36 -30.88 -15.00
N MET A 203 5.53 -30.12 -13.91
CA MET A 203 4.59 -30.08 -12.80
C MET A 203 3.29 -29.35 -13.17
N GLU A 204 2.16 -29.86 -12.71
CA GLU A 204 0.84 -29.22 -12.82
C GLU A 204 0.54 -28.35 -11.58
N GLY A 205 -0.42 -27.45 -11.72
CA GLY A 205 -0.91 -26.56 -10.67
C GLY A 205 -0.36 -25.14 -10.77
N GLU A 206 -0.89 -24.26 -9.93
CA GLU A 206 -0.52 -22.85 -9.97
C GLU A 206 0.92 -22.60 -9.52
N SER A 207 1.51 -21.54 -10.08
CA SER A 207 2.87 -21.15 -9.79
C SER A 207 2.91 -19.94 -8.86
N TRP A 208 3.79 -19.99 -7.87
CA TRP A 208 3.97 -18.92 -6.88
C TRP A 208 5.37 -18.34 -7.01
N LEU A 209 5.45 -17.08 -7.46
CA LEU A 209 6.70 -16.32 -7.48
C LEU A 209 6.82 -15.54 -6.17
N SER A 210 7.93 -15.72 -5.47
CA SER A 210 8.30 -14.93 -4.30
C SER A 210 9.51 -14.07 -4.60
N ALA A 211 9.42 -12.77 -4.32
CA ALA A 211 10.51 -11.81 -4.46
C ALA A 211 10.78 -11.08 -3.13
N ASN A 212 12.02 -10.73 -2.84
CA ASN A 212 12.38 -9.93 -1.65
C ASN A 212 12.06 -8.43 -1.79
N THR A 213 11.84 -7.93 -3.01
CA THR A 213 11.44 -6.55 -3.29
C THR A 213 10.32 -6.52 -4.34
N ALA A 214 9.72 -5.35 -4.58
CA ALA A 214 8.64 -5.20 -5.55
C ALA A 214 9.13 -5.45 -6.99
N VAL A 215 8.42 -6.32 -7.70
CA VAL A 215 8.71 -6.69 -9.10
C VAL A 215 7.43 -6.65 -9.93
N ASP A 216 7.59 -6.41 -11.23
CA ASP A 216 6.50 -6.56 -12.19
C ASP A 216 6.67 -7.89 -12.93
N VAL A 217 5.59 -8.66 -13.00
CA VAL A 217 5.58 -10.04 -13.51
C VAL A 217 4.68 -10.11 -14.73
N TYR A 218 5.22 -10.67 -15.82
CA TYR A 218 4.51 -10.86 -17.06
C TYR A 218 4.55 -12.34 -17.44
N LEU A 219 3.43 -12.89 -17.89
CA LEU A 219 3.37 -14.23 -18.46
C LEU A 219 3.19 -14.11 -19.97
N TRP A 220 4.16 -14.60 -20.72
CA TRP A 220 4.14 -14.64 -22.18
C TRP A 220 3.88 -16.06 -22.66
N ARG A 221 2.73 -16.26 -23.31
CA ARG A 221 2.32 -17.52 -23.92
C ARG A 221 2.49 -17.45 -25.44
N GLY A 222 3.07 -18.50 -26.01
CA GLY A 222 3.23 -18.62 -27.47
C GLY A 222 4.20 -17.60 -28.08
N LYS A 223 3.88 -17.10 -29.28
CA LYS A 223 4.75 -16.23 -30.09
C LYS A 223 4.32 -14.76 -30.10
N GLY A 224 3.12 -14.44 -29.63
CA GLY A 224 2.61 -13.07 -29.63
C GLY A 224 1.69 -12.80 -28.44
N GLY A 225 1.39 -11.53 -28.23
CA GLY A 225 0.51 -11.08 -27.15
C GLY A 225 0.55 -9.58 -26.95
N ALA A 226 -0.42 -9.04 -26.22
CA ALA A 226 -0.47 -7.62 -25.89
C ALA A 226 -0.96 -7.42 -24.45
N THR A 227 -0.37 -6.45 -23.73
CA THR A 227 -0.82 -6.10 -22.38
C THR A 227 -0.52 -4.65 -22.04
N GLU A 228 -1.30 -4.06 -21.15
CA GLU A 228 -0.98 -2.77 -20.54
C GLU A 228 0.08 -2.98 -19.46
N ALA A 229 1.09 -2.11 -19.45
CA ALA A 229 2.16 -2.14 -18.47
C ALA A 229 1.94 -1.04 -17.43
N PRO A 230 1.78 -1.39 -16.14
CA PRO A 230 1.54 -0.40 -15.12
C PRO A 230 2.77 0.48 -14.92
N PRO A 231 2.59 1.78 -14.62
CA PRO A 231 3.70 2.63 -14.26
C PRO A 231 4.29 2.25 -12.90
N ALA A 232 5.55 2.58 -12.68
CA ALA A 232 6.22 2.36 -11.39
C ALA A 232 5.50 3.08 -10.23
N ILE A 233 5.05 4.31 -10.49
CA ILE A 233 4.19 5.10 -9.60
C ILE A 233 2.99 5.54 -10.42
N ALA A 234 1.81 5.04 -10.06
CA ALA A 234 0.55 5.43 -10.66
C ALA A 234 -0.02 6.65 -9.94
N GLU A 235 -0.56 7.59 -10.71
CA GLU A 235 -1.38 8.67 -10.20
C GLU A 235 -2.72 8.08 -9.71
N PRO A 236 -3.15 8.33 -8.45
CA PRO A 236 -4.31 7.65 -7.86
C PRO A 236 -5.66 7.86 -8.58
N GLU A 237 -5.90 9.02 -9.19
CA GLU A 237 -7.17 9.35 -9.85
C GLU A 237 -7.29 8.70 -11.24
N THR A 238 -6.20 8.72 -12.00
CA THR A 238 -6.15 8.38 -13.43
C THR A 238 -5.45 7.07 -13.72
N GLY A 239 -4.66 6.54 -12.79
CA GLY A 239 -3.82 5.35 -12.97
C GLY A 239 -2.68 5.53 -13.98
N ARG A 240 -2.43 6.73 -14.49
CA ARG A 240 -1.33 7.04 -15.41
C ARG A 240 -0.03 7.25 -14.63
N GLY A 241 1.12 7.22 -15.32
CA GLY A 241 2.38 7.53 -14.66
C GLY A 241 3.45 7.97 -15.63
N ARG A 242 4.71 7.97 -15.16
CA ARG A 242 5.84 8.60 -15.87
C ARG A 242 7.04 7.71 -16.06
N SER A 243 7.06 6.51 -15.50
CA SER A 243 8.22 5.62 -15.58
C SER A 243 7.79 4.17 -15.59
N TRP A 244 8.49 3.36 -16.38
CA TRP A 244 8.25 1.93 -16.55
C TRP A 244 9.57 1.17 -16.67
N THR A 245 9.58 -0.04 -16.13
CA THR A 245 10.56 -1.06 -16.51
C THR A 245 9.86 -2.08 -17.39
N VAL A 246 10.30 -2.21 -18.63
CA VAL A 246 9.60 -2.99 -19.65
C VAL A 246 10.38 -4.26 -19.97
N PRO A 247 9.77 -5.46 -19.88
CA PRO A 247 10.41 -6.68 -20.34
C PRO A 247 10.45 -6.70 -21.88
N LEU A 248 11.63 -7.00 -22.43
CA LEU A 248 11.81 -7.33 -23.84
C LEU A 248 12.10 -8.83 -23.93
N GLY A 249 11.07 -9.60 -24.30
CA GLY A 249 11.22 -11.03 -24.59
C GLY A 249 11.97 -11.27 -25.91
N ILE A 250 12.30 -12.54 -26.20
CA ILE A 250 12.99 -12.90 -27.44
C ILE A 250 12.10 -12.53 -28.64
N GLY A 251 12.70 -11.91 -29.66
CA GLY A 251 11.99 -11.46 -30.86
C GLY A 251 11.70 -9.96 -30.83
N THR A 252 10.62 -9.55 -31.50
CA THR A 252 10.23 -8.15 -31.62
C THR A 252 9.19 -7.79 -30.56
N THR A 253 9.41 -6.69 -29.85
CA THR A 253 8.44 -6.08 -28.94
C THR A 253 8.21 -4.64 -29.40
N THR A 254 6.94 -4.27 -29.61
CA THR A 254 6.53 -2.91 -29.96
C THR A 254 5.85 -2.24 -28.78
N LEU A 255 6.28 -1.03 -28.47
CA LEU A 255 5.77 -0.22 -27.38
C LEU A 255 4.92 0.91 -27.97
N TYR A 256 3.73 1.11 -27.41
CA TYR A 256 2.89 2.28 -27.70
C TYR A 256 2.66 3.04 -26.41
N LEU A 257 3.16 4.27 -26.35
CA LEU A 257 2.97 5.18 -25.22
C LEU A 257 1.98 6.28 -25.64
N THR A 258 0.98 6.54 -24.79
CA THR A 258 -0.04 7.57 -25.04
C THR A 258 -0.20 8.51 -23.86
N SER A 259 -0.31 9.81 -24.16
CA SER A 259 -0.57 10.86 -23.17
C SER A 259 -1.57 11.88 -23.72
N LEU A 260 -2.29 12.59 -22.85
CA LEU A 260 -3.11 13.73 -23.25
C LEU A 260 -2.25 14.94 -23.64
N GLU A 261 -1.02 15.01 -23.12
CA GLU A 261 -0.12 16.14 -23.31
C GLU A 261 1.07 15.77 -24.19
N THR A 262 1.74 16.79 -24.73
CA THR A 262 3.02 16.60 -25.39
C THR A 262 4.04 16.10 -24.37
N MET A 263 4.76 15.04 -24.72
CA MET A 263 5.69 14.38 -23.81
C MET A 263 7.06 14.19 -24.45
N ARG A 264 8.10 14.36 -23.65
CA ARG A 264 9.45 13.88 -23.95
C ARG A 264 9.59 12.48 -23.37
N ILE A 265 10.09 11.56 -24.17
CA ILE A 265 10.32 10.17 -23.82
C ILE A 265 11.82 9.92 -23.79
N ASP A 266 12.33 9.41 -22.68
CA ASP A 266 13.71 8.97 -22.53
C ASP A 266 13.72 7.46 -22.27
N TRP A 267 14.58 6.71 -22.95
CA TRP A 267 14.72 5.27 -22.69
C TRP A 267 16.18 4.82 -22.67
N ARG A 268 16.43 3.76 -21.90
CA ARG A 268 17.74 3.12 -21.74
C ARG A 268 17.58 1.62 -21.57
N GLY A 269 18.29 0.84 -22.39
CA GLY A 269 18.26 -0.62 -22.34
C GLY A 269 18.52 -1.22 -23.71
N ALA A 270 18.67 -2.55 -23.79
CA ALA A 270 18.97 -3.28 -25.04
C ALA A 270 20.18 -2.71 -25.83
N GLY A 271 21.20 -2.18 -25.12
CA GLY A 271 22.41 -1.62 -25.72
C GLY A 271 22.27 -0.19 -26.28
N ASN A 272 21.10 0.45 -26.16
CA ASN A 272 20.83 1.78 -26.69
C ASN A 272 20.26 2.71 -25.60
N SER A 273 20.48 4.01 -25.77
CA SER A 273 19.75 5.05 -25.03
C SER A 273 19.49 6.24 -25.92
N SER A 274 18.28 6.77 -25.90
CA SER A 274 17.90 7.92 -26.72
C SER A 274 16.73 8.66 -26.09
N SER A 275 16.44 9.82 -26.66
CA SER A 275 15.34 10.72 -26.28
C SER A 275 14.56 11.10 -27.52
N GLU A 276 13.23 11.05 -27.45
CA GLU A 276 12.32 11.50 -28.52
C GLU A 276 11.21 12.38 -27.92
N ILE A 277 10.53 13.16 -28.76
CA ILE A 277 9.40 14.00 -28.35
C ILE A 277 8.18 13.54 -29.12
N ALA A 278 7.10 13.25 -28.41
CA ALA A 278 5.78 12.99 -28.97
C ALA A 278 4.89 14.22 -28.77
N ILE A 279 4.37 14.75 -29.87
CA ILE A 279 3.56 15.97 -29.89
C ILE A 279 2.08 15.58 -29.87
N ALA A 280 1.29 16.24 -29.03
CA ALA A 280 -0.16 16.06 -29.02
C ALA A 280 -0.77 16.60 -30.33
N GLY A 281 -1.70 15.84 -30.91
CA GLY A 281 -2.41 16.23 -32.12
C GLY A 281 -3.31 17.43 -31.85
N GLY A 282 -2.84 18.65 -32.13
CA GLY A 282 -3.59 19.90 -31.91
C GLY A 282 -4.76 20.13 -32.88
N GLY A 283 -5.42 19.06 -33.35
CA GLY A 283 -6.55 19.10 -34.26
C GLY A 283 -7.86 19.55 -33.61
N PHE A 284 -8.91 19.72 -34.42
CA PHE A 284 -10.26 20.10 -33.98
C PHE A 284 -10.91 19.06 -33.05
N TYR A 285 -10.46 17.82 -33.14
CA TYR A 285 -10.80 16.73 -32.24
C TYR A 285 -9.61 16.58 -31.29
N ALA A 286 -9.85 16.67 -29.98
CA ALA A 286 -8.80 16.54 -28.97
C ALA A 286 -8.07 15.19 -29.14
N GLU A 287 -6.86 15.22 -29.69
CA GLU A 287 -6.00 14.05 -29.89
C GLU A 287 -4.79 14.14 -28.95
N GLY A 288 -4.50 13.04 -28.26
CA GLY A 288 -3.33 12.93 -27.39
C GLY A 288 -2.02 12.74 -28.17
N ALA A 289 -0.89 12.83 -27.46
CA ALA A 289 0.42 12.48 -27.99
C ALA A 289 0.61 10.96 -28.05
N VAL A 290 1.29 10.49 -29.09
CA VAL A 290 1.60 9.07 -29.31
C VAL A 290 3.09 8.93 -29.56
N TRP A 291 3.68 7.92 -28.93
CA TRP A 291 5.01 7.44 -29.25
C TRP A 291 4.97 5.94 -29.52
N THR A 292 5.65 5.51 -30.58
CA THR A 292 5.72 4.10 -30.98
C THR A 292 7.15 3.72 -31.28
N LYS A 293 7.61 2.60 -30.71
CA LYS A 293 8.95 2.07 -30.99
C LYS A 293 8.99 0.55 -30.91
N SER A 294 9.66 -0.08 -31.87
CA SER A 294 9.91 -1.51 -31.87
C SER A 294 11.36 -1.82 -31.51
N PHE A 295 11.55 -2.84 -30.68
CA PHE A 295 12.83 -3.37 -30.27
C PHE A 295 12.90 -4.84 -30.64
N THR A 296 14.01 -5.28 -31.22
CA THR A 296 14.24 -6.68 -31.54
C THR A 296 15.47 -7.16 -30.76
N VAL A 297 15.30 -8.20 -29.94
CA VAL A 297 16.36 -8.74 -29.09
C VAL A 297 16.50 -10.25 -29.30
N ALA A 298 17.75 -10.74 -29.25
CA ALA A 298 18.06 -12.16 -29.41
C ALA A 298 18.02 -12.94 -28.07
N SER A 299 18.05 -12.23 -26.95
CA SER A 299 17.93 -12.77 -25.60
C SER A 299 17.05 -11.84 -24.77
N PRO A 300 16.32 -12.35 -23.75
CA PRO A 300 15.51 -11.49 -22.90
C PRO A 300 16.35 -10.38 -22.26
N THR A 301 15.83 -9.14 -22.28
CA THR A 301 16.44 -7.97 -21.62
C THR A 301 15.35 -7.05 -21.05
N ALA A 302 15.71 -6.08 -20.21
CA ALA A 302 14.77 -5.05 -19.76
C ALA A 302 15.14 -3.66 -20.32
N LEU A 303 14.12 -2.82 -20.45
CA LEU A 303 14.22 -1.44 -20.90
C LEU A 303 13.64 -0.51 -19.82
N SER A 304 14.41 0.50 -19.42
CA SER A 304 13.89 1.60 -18.60
C SER A 304 13.32 2.67 -19.53
N LEU A 305 12.09 3.10 -19.28
CA LEU A 305 11.36 4.11 -20.04
C LEU A 305 10.86 5.20 -19.08
N SER A 306 11.05 6.47 -19.42
CA SER A 306 10.48 7.59 -18.68
C SER A 306 9.84 8.62 -19.60
N SER A 307 8.86 9.35 -19.05
CA SER A 307 8.08 10.38 -19.73
C SER A 307 8.04 11.66 -18.89
N SER A 308 8.03 12.82 -19.55
CA SER A 308 7.84 14.11 -18.88
C SER A 308 6.39 14.39 -18.45
N ALA A 309 5.42 13.67 -19.01
CA ALA A 309 3.99 13.82 -18.73
C ALA A 309 3.35 12.46 -18.40
N ASP A 310 2.21 12.49 -17.73
CA ASP A 310 1.49 11.28 -17.34
C ASP A 310 0.94 10.55 -18.57
N ALA A 311 1.32 9.28 -18.71
CA ALA A 311 1.06 8.47 -19.90
C ALA A 311 0.67 7.03 -19.53
N ARG A 312 0.28 6.25 -20.54
CA ARG A 312 0.05 4.80 -20.46
C ARG A 312 0.80 4.05 -21.53
N LEU A 313 1.24 2.85 -21.19
CA LEU A 313 2.10 2.03 -22.02
C LEU A 313 1.39 0.72 -22.39
N LEU A 314 1.24 0.48 -23.69
CA LEU A 314 0.89 -0.82 -24.24
C LEU A 314 2.17 -1.53 -24.70
N ILE A 315 2.35 -2.78 -24.29
CA ILE A 315 3.38 -3.69 -24.79
C ILE A 315 2.72 -4.66 -25.76
N VAL A 316 3.30 -4.80 -26.96
CA VAL A 316 2.89 -5.80 -27.96
C VAL A 316 4.09 -6.66 -28.31
N GLY A 317 4.05 -7.94 -27.93
CA GLY A 317 5.08 -8.93 -28.22
C GLY A 317 4.80 -9.72 -29.50
N GLY A 318 5.86 -10.12 -30.19
CA GLY A 318 5.79 -10.95 -31.40
C GLY A 318 5.56 -10.17 -32.69
N ASP A 319 5.27 -10.88 -33.77
CA ASP A 319 5.02 -10.31 -35.10
C ASP A 319 3.63 -9.64 -35.24
N GLY A 320 2.99 -9.29 -34.11
CA GLY A 320 1.83 -8.40 -34.06
C GLY A 320 0.52 -8.97 -34.62
N GLY A 321 0.35 -10.29 -34.66
CA GLY A 321 -0.88 -10.94 -35.16
C GLY A 321 -1.80 -11.53 -34.10
N SER A 322 -1.37 -11.56 -32.83
CA SER A 322 -2.07 -12.18 -31.70
C SER A 322 -1.96 -11.34 -30.43
N GLY A 323 -3.01 -11.35 -29.61
CA GLY A 323 -3.06 -10.61 -28.34
C GLY A 323 -4.39 -9.89 -28.09
N ASP A 324 -4.63 -9.61 -26.83
CA ASP A 324 -5.80 -8.88 -26.35
C ASP A 324 -5.40 -8.17 -25.06
N ALA A 325 -5.43 -6.84 -25.10
CA ALA A 325 -5.09 -6.00 -23.97
C ALA A 325 -6.33 -5.22 -23.51
N PRO A 326 -6.90 -5.53 -22.33
CA PRO A 326 -7.85 -4.64 -21.68
C PRO A 326 -7.22 -3.25 -21.54
N TRP A 327 -7.95 -2.23 -21.99
CA TRP A 327 -7.46 -0.86 -21.97
C TRP A 327 -8.26 -0.01 -20.99
N PRO A 328 -7.64 0.57 -19.95
CA PRO A 328 -8.40 1.32 -18.96
C PRO A 328 -8.97 2.63 -19.53
N ALA A 329 -10.05 3.12 -18.95
CA ALA A 329 -10.63 4.45 -19.13
C ALA A 329 -9.69 5.54 -18.61
N THR A 330 -9.92 6.82 -18.90
CA THR A 330 -9.08 7.93 -18.45
C THR A 330 -9.00 8.06 -16.93
N THR A 331 -9.99 7.52 -16.21
CA THR A 331 -10.08 7.38 -14.74
C THR A 331 -9.31 6.16 -14.18
N GLY A 332 -8.60 5.42 -15.03
CA GLY A 332 -7.88 4.20 -14.66
C GLY A 332 -8.74 2.96 -14.47
N ALA A 333 -10.07 3.07 -14.46
CA ALA A 333 -10.99 1.92 -14.39
C ALA A 333 -10.97 1.12 -15.69
N LEU A 334 -11.10 -0.20 -15.62
CA LEU A 334 -11.20 -1.04 -16.83
C LEU A 334 -12.58 -0.98 -17.49
N ILE A 335 -13.59 -0.53 -16.73
CA ILE A 335 -14.93 -0.21 -17.22
C ILE A 335 -15.17 1.28 -16.99
N GLY A 336 -15.46 2.02 -18.06
CA GLY A 336 -15.60 3.47 -17.99
C GLY A 336 -16.23 4.08 -19.22
N SER A 337 -16.25 5.41 -19.28
CA SER A 337 -16.97 6.18 -20.31
C SER A 337 -16.05 6.97 -21.26
N GLU A 338 -14.81 7.24 -20.87
CA GLU A 338 -13.84 7.97 -21.69
C GLU A 338 -12.53 7.21 -21.75
N PHE A 339 -11.97 7.06 -22.95
CA PHE A 339 -10.75 6.31 -23.20
C PHE A 339 -9.79 7.11 -24.09
N LEU A 340 -8.49 6.90 -23.89
CA LEU A 340 -7.44 7.34 -24.79
C LEU A 340 -6.67 6.09 -25.27
N PRO A 341 -7.16 5.36 -26.29
CA PRO A 341 -6.55 4.12 -26.74
C PRO A 341 -5.21 4.36 -27.47
N PRO A 342 -4.32 3.36 -27.53
CA PRO A 342 -3.05 3.47 -28.25
C PRO A 342 -3.31 3.64 -29.74
N ALA A 343 -2.64 4.59 -30.40
CA ALA A 343 -2.81 4.81 -31.85
C ALA A 343 -2.07 3.78 -32.73
N GLY A 344 -1.81 2.59 -32.18
CA GLY A 344 -1.26 1.46 -32.94
C GLY A 344 -2.29 0.90 -33.91
N LEU A 345 -1.82 0.47 -35.08
CA LEU A 345 -2.65 -0.21 -36.08
C LEU A 345 -3.22 -1.49 -35.46
N GLY A 346 -4.54 -1.58 -35.35
CA GLY A 346 -5.21 -2.63 -34.62
C GLY A 346 -6.72 -2.59 -34.80
N THR A 347 -7.41 -3.29 -33.91
CA THR A 347 -8.86 -3.20 -33.74
C THR A 347 -9.17 -2.93 -32.28
N LEU A 348 -10.24 -2.16 -32.05
CA LEU A 348 -10.81 -2.01 -30.71
C LEU A 348 -12.04 -2.90 -30.61
N LEU A 349 -12.09 -3.70 -29.55
CA LEU A 349 -13.27 -4.45 -29.14
C LEU A 349 -13.92 -3.72 -27.97
N LEU A 350 -15.16 -3.30 -28.16
CA LEU A 350 -15.96 -2.58 -27.18
C LEU A 350 -17.03 -3.54 -26.67
N ASP A 351 -16.99 -3.87 -25.39
CA ASP A 351 -17.98 -4.74 -24.74
C ASP A 351 -18.93 -3.88 -23.91
N ASN A 352 -20.23 -4.04 -24.17
CA ASN A 352 -21.29 -3.39 -23.40
C ASN A 352 -21.89 -4.40 -22.40
N PRO A 353 -21.48 -4.36 -21.12
CA PRO A 353 -21.98 -5.27 -20.11
C PRO A 353 -23.41 -4.93 -19.63
N ARG A 354 -24.06 -3.89 -20.18
CA ARG A 354 -25.35 -3.38 -19.72
C ARG A 354 -26.53 -3.93 -20.53
N PRO A 355 -27.74 -3.97 -19.93
CA PRO A 355 -28.95 -4.38 -20.62
C PRO A 355 -29.55 -3.29 -21.54
N GLU A 356 -28.88 -2.14 -21.68
CA GLU A 356 -29.31 -1.02 -22.52
C GLU A 356 -28.26 -0.75 -23.61
N ALA A 357 -28.68 -0.17 -24.74
CA ALA A 357 -27.78 0.18 -25.83
C ALA A 357 -26.95 1.42 -25.47
N VAL A 358 -25.69 1.44 -25.91
CA VAL A 358 -24.70 2.49 -25.61
C VAL A 358 -24.24 3.15 -26.90
N VAL A 359 -24.11 4.48 -26.90
CA VAL A 359 -23.60 5.24 -28.05
C VAL A 359 -22.17 5.66 -27.79
N ILE A 360 -21.27 5.24 -28.68
CA ILE A 360 -19.88 5.66 -28.70
C ILE A 360 -19.67 6.78 -29.71
N ARG A 361 -18.76 7.70 -29.38
CA ARG A 361 -18.35 8.86 -30.18
C ARG A 361 -16.83 8.93 -30.22
N TYR A 362 -16.28 8.99 -31.42
CA TYR A 362 -14.84 9.07 -31.67
C TYR A 362 -14.60 9.85 -32.97
N LEU A 363 -13.33 10.06 -33.36
CA LEU A 363 -12.98 10.80 -34.58
C LEU A 363 -13.68 10.25 -35.85
N GLY A 364 -13.92 8.93 -35.92
CA GLY A 364 -14.59 8.28 -37.05
C GLY A 364 -16.12 8.41 -37.06
N GLY A 365 -16.74 9.07 -36.08
CA GLY A 365 -18.18 9.30 -36.01
C GLY A 365 -18.82 8.75 -34.74
N ALA A 366 -20.09 8.36 -34.84
CA ALA A 366 -20.84 7.76 -33.73
C ALA A 366 -21.39 6.39 -34.14
N LEU A 367 -21.27 5.42 -33.24
CA LEU A 367 -21.75 4.05 -33.42
C LEU A 367 -22.55 3.63 -32.18
N THR A 368 -23.45 2.66 -32.34
CA THR A 368 -24.26 2.13 -31.24
C THR A 368 -23.89 0.66 -31.00
N ILE A 369 -23.71 0.32 -29.74
CA ILE A 369 -23.51 -1.05 -29.26
C ILE A 369 -24.83 -1.50 -28.64
N SER A 370 -25.35 -2.66 -29.06
CA SER A 370 -26.58 -3.22 -28.49
C SER A 370 -26.37 -3.63 -27.03
N ALA A 371 -27.47 -3.93 -26.34
CA ALA A 371 -27.44 -4.44 -24.97
C ALA A 371 -26.75 -5.81 -24.88
N ASN A 372 -25.83 -6.00 -23.93
CA ASN A 372 -25.03 -7.22 -23.75
C ASN A 372 -24.37 -7.71 -25.05
N ASP A 373 -23.86 -6.76 -25.84
CA ASP A 373 -23.30 -7.02 -27.16
C ASP A 373 -21.93 -6.35 -27.29
N ILE A 374 -21.18 -6.76 -28.30
CA ILE A 374 -19.87 -6.23 -28.62
C ILE A 374 -19.87 -5.47 -29.93
N LEU A 375 -18.95 -4.53 -30.05
CA LEU A 375 -18.67 -3.85 -31.30
C LEU A 375 -17.16 -3.87 -31.57
N ARG A 376 -16.77 -4.29 -32.77
CA ARG A 376 -15.39 -4.20 -33.24
C ARG A 376 -15.24 -3.05 -34.23
N ILE A 377 -14.22 -2.22 -34.05
CA ILE A 377 -13.88 -1.13 -34.96
C ILE A 377 -12.41 -1.17 -35.36
N ASP A 378 -12.11 -0.80 -36.61
CA ASP A 378 -10.75 -0.58 -37.06
C ASP A 378 -10.13 0.62 -36.34
N TRP A 379 -8.85 0.51 -35.97
CA TRP A 379 -8.16 1.53 -35.19
C TRP A 379 -6.70 1.73 -35.63
N PRO A 380 -6.16 2.97 -35.56
CA PRO A 380 -6.86 4.24 -35.37
C PRO A 380 -7.75 4.60 -36.59
N PRO A 381 -8.75 5.48 -36.41
CA PRO A 381 -9.57 5.98 -37.51
C PRO A 381 -8.73 6.72 -38.56
N ALA A 382 -9.16 6.64 -39.82
CA ALA A 382 -8.48 7.31 -40.92
C ALA A 382 -8.40 8.83 -40.70
N GLY A 383 -7.19 9.39 -40.82
CA GLY A 383 -6.94 10.81 -40.64
C GLY A 383 -6.57 11.26 -39.23
N ALA A 384 -6.48 10.34 -38.26
CA ALA A 384 -5.93 10.65 -36.93
C ALA A 384 -4.45 11.08 -37.03
N LEU A 385 -4.10 12.18 -36.35
CA LEU A 385 -2.71 12.68 -36.28
C LEU A 385 -2.03 12.30 -34.96
N GLY A 386 -2.82 12.02 -33.92
CA GLY A 386 -2.38 11.52 -32.61
C GLY A 386 -3.26 10.39 -32.08
N ALA A 387 -3.36 10.26 -30.74
CA ALA A 387 -4.26 9.30 -30.08
C ALA A 387 -5.68 9.86 -30.03
N PRO A 388 -6.66 9.30 -30.77
CA PRO A 388 -8.03 9.79 -30.72
C PRO A 388 -8.68 9.44 -29.38
N ILE A 389 -9.41 10.40 -28.81
CA ILE A 389 -10.26 10.14 -27.64
C ILE A 389 -11.53 9.41 -28.09
N LEU A 390 -11.92 8.40 -27.32
CA LEU A 390 -13.19 7.69 -27.47
C LEU A 390 -14.07 7.98 -26.25
N ARG A 391 -15.32 8.38 -26.48
CA ARG A 391 -16.31 8.66 -25.43
C ARG A 391 -17.56 7.83 -25.65
N SER A 392 -18.10 7.27 -24.58
CA SER A 392 -19.41 6.63 -24.54
C SER A 392 -20.33 7.40 -23.60
N ASP A 393 -21.64 7.29 -23.84
CA ASP A 393 -22.68 7.83 -22.95
C ASP A 393 -22.92 6.95 -21.70
N SER A 394 -22.25 5.81 -21.60
CA SER A 394 -22.37 4.84 -20.52
C SER A 394 -21.11 3.98 -20.37
N ALA A 395 -20.97 3.32 -19.23
CA ALA A 395 -19.80 2.48 -18.93
C ALA A 395 -19.70 1.28 -19.89
N ILE A 396 -18.54 1.15 -20.53
CA ILE A 396 -18.18 0.02 -21.40
C ILE A 396 -16.80 -0.50 -21.01
N GLN A 397 -16.47 -1.71 -21.45
CA GLN A 397 -15.13 -2.26 -21.37
C GLN A 397 -14.47 -2.13 -22.75
N LEU A 398 -13.19 -1.74 -22.77
CA LEU A 398 -12.43 -1.57 -23.99
C LEU A 398 -11.25 -2.55 -24.02
N HIS A 399 -11.05 -3.17 -25.16
CA HIS A 399 -9.89 -4.01 -25.45
C HIS A 399 -9.22 -3.54 -26.73
N TRP A 400 -7.88 -3.49 -26.71
CA TRP A 400 -7.08 -3.30 -27.92
C TRP A 400 -6.55 -4.65 -28.39
N MET A 401 -6.69 -4.92 -29.67
CA MET A 401 -6.15 -6.12 -30.33
C MET A 401 -5.33 -5.72 -31.55
N PRO A 402 -4.29 -6.49 -31.90
CA PRO A 402 -3.61 -6.31 -33.17
C PRO A 402 -4.58 -6.49 -34.34
N ARG A 403 -4.22 -5.93 -35.49
CA ARG A 403 -5.05 -6.04 -36.69
C ARG A 403 -4.93 -7.45 -37.25
N ASN A 404 -6.06 -8.12 -37.39
CA ASN A 404 -6.19 -9.45 -37.98
C ASN A 404 -7.48 -9.55 -38.82
N ASP A 405 -7.74 -10.71 -39.42
CA ASP A 405 -8.96 -10.97 -40.21
C ASP A 405 -10.13 -11.49 -39.34
N ASP A 406 -10.02 -11.40 -38.01
CA ASP A 406 -11.05 -11.91 -37.10
C ASP A 406 -12.31 -11.03 -37.09
N THR A 407 -13.46 -11.66 -36.85
CA THR A 407 -14.76 -10.97 -36.82
C THR A 407 -15.51 -11.27 -35.53
N GLY A 408 -16.33 -10.30 -35.08
CA GLY A 408 -17.15 -10.47 -33.87
C GLY A 408 -16.33 -10.82 -32.62
N LEU A 409 -16.66 -11.96 -32.01
CA LEU A 409 -16.09 -12.46 -30.75
C LEU A 409 -14.73 -13.17 -30.91
N ASP A 410 -14.27 -13.38 -32.15
CA ASP A 410 -13.06 -14.13 -32.42
C ASP A 410 -11.80 -13.37 -31.97
N ARG A 411 -10.94 -14.02 -31.19
CA ARG A 411 -9.65 -13.51 -30.74
C ARG A 411 -8.55 -14.41 -31.28
N SER A 412 -7.56 -13.85 -31.97
CA SER A 412 -6.39 -14.56 -32.51
C SER A 412 -5.35 -14.88 -31.41
N GLY A 413 -5.79 -15.50 -30.31
CA GLY A 413 -4.96 -15.74 -29.14
C GLY A 413 -5.03 -14.59 -28.13
N SER A 414 -5.37 -14.91 -26.89
CA SER A 414 -5.41 -13.95 -25.79
C SER A 414 -5.04 -14.55 -24.45
N LEU A 415 -4.44 -13.72 -23.60
CA LEU A 415 -4.31 -13.96 -22.17
C LEU A 415 -4.58 -12.61 -21.50
N ALA A 416 -5.67 -12.50 -20.75
CA ALA A 416 -6.04 -11.24 -20.11
C ALA A 416 -6.78 -11.47 -18.79
N ILE A 417 -6.61 -10.55 -17.85
CA ILE A 417 -7.44 -10.49 -16.64
C ILE A 417 -8.64 -9.60 -16.97
N HIS A 418 -9.84 -10.18 -16.96
CA HIS A 418 -11.07 -9.46 -17.24
C HIS A 418 -11.52 -8.65 -16.01
N ALA A 419 -12.11 -7.49 -16.27
CA ALA A 419 -12.66 -6.64 -15.23
C ALA A 419 -13.96 -7.19 -14.66
N ALA A 420 -14.17 -7.00 -13.35
CA ALA A 420 -15.45 -7.22 -12.72
C ALA A 420 -16.39 -6.06 -13.04
N SER A 421 -17.64 -6.36 -13.38
CA SER A 421 -18.63 -5.40 -13.84
C SER A 421 -19.22 -4.53 -12.71
N ASP A 422 -19.08 -4.97 -11.46
CA ASP A 422 -19.51 -4.25 -10.25
C ASP A 422 -18.44 -3.27 -9.74
N THR A 423 -17.16 -3.62 -9.81
CA THR A 423 -16.07 -2.77 -9.30
C THR A 423 -15.36 -1.98 -10.39
N GLY A 424 -15.41 -2.41 -11.66
CA GLY A 424 -14.64 -1.85 -12.76
C GLY A 424 -13.14 -2.13 -12.68
N ARG A 425 -12.72 -3.09 -11.83
CA ARG A 425 -11.33 -3.45 -11.52
C ARG A 425 -11.08 -4.93 -11.80
N ILE A 426 -9.84 -5.40 -11.64
CA ILE A 426 -9.47 -6.80 -11.94
C ILE A 426 -10.12 -7.83 -11.02
N SER A 427 -10.70 -7.39 -9.90
CA SER A 427 -11.45 -8.27 -8.99
C SER A 427 -12.79 -7.66 -8.60
N GLY A 428 -13.75 -8.52 -8.28
CA GLY A 428 -15.08 -8.13 -7.83
C GLY A 428 -15.95 -9.35 -7.57
N GLN A 429 -17.24 -9.11 -7.34
CA GLN A 429 -18.23 -10.14 -7.05
C GLN A 429 -19.13 -10.45 -8.24
N TYR A 430 -19.11 -9.63 -9.29
CA TYR A 430 -19.95 -9.83 -10.47
C TYR A 430 -19.17 -9.63 -11.77
N PHE A 431 -19.24 -10.61 -12.67
CA PHE A 431 -18.63 -10.55 -14.00
C PHE A 431 -19.70 -10.79 -15.05
N ASN A 432 -19.79 -9.88 -16.01
CA ASN A 432 -20.65 -10.00 -17.19
C ASN A 432 -19.84 -9.57 -18.41
N PHE A 433 -19.40 -10.53 -19.22
CA PHE A 433 -18.66 -10.26 -20.45
C PHE A 433 -19.01 -11.26 -21.53
N SER A 434 -18.76 -10.86 -22.78
CA SER A 434 -18.96 -11.72 -23.94
C SER A 434 -17.94 -12.86 -23.99
N THR A 435 -18.40 -14.10 -24.17
CA THR A 435 -17.52 -15.28 -24.18
C THR A 435 -16.58 -15.20 -25.40
N PRO A 436 -15.25 -15.08 -25.21
CA PRO A 436 -14.32 -15.03 -26.33
C PRO A 436 -14.34 -16.33 -27.13
N ARG A 437 -14.07 -16.23 -28.44
CA ARG A 437 -14.02 -17.37 -29.35
C ARG A 437 -12.73 -17.36 -30.14
N ILE A 438 -12.40 -18.49 -30.74
CA ILE A 438 -11.38 -18.59 -31.78
C ILE A 438 -11.95 -19.36 -32.96
N ALA A 439 -11.86 -18.78 -34.15
CA ALA A 439 -12.43 -19.34 -35.38
C ALA A 439 -13.90 -19.82 -35.18
N THR A 440 -14.73 -19.00 -34.55
CA THR A 440 -16.14 -19.25 -34.22
C THR A 440 -16.44 -20.35 -33.19
N SER A 441 -15.42 -20.94 -32.55
CA SER A 441 -15.56 -21.96 -31.50
C SER A 441 -15.00 -21.48 -30.16
N VAL A 442 -15.51 -22.06 -29.07
CA VAL A 442 -14.97 -21.89 -27.71
C VAL A 442 -13.97 -22.99 -27.33
N ASP A 443 -13.69 -23.96 -28.21
CA ASP A 443 -12.95 -25.19 -27.90
C ASP A 443 -11.49 -25.00 -27.43
N ASN A 444 -10.96 -23.76 -27.42
CA ASN A 444 -9.66 -23.40 -26.85
C ASN A 444 -9.75 -22.13 -26.01
N THR A 445 -10.89 -21.92 -25.35
CA THR A 445 -11.08 -20.84 -24.38
C THR A 445 -11.14 -21.44 -22.99
N GLU A 446 -10.47 -20.86 -22.01
CA GLU A 446 -10.59 -21.25 -20.61
C GLU A 446 -10.73 -20.00 -19.74
N VAL A 447 -11.54 -20.12 -18.69
CA VAL A 447 -11.70 -19.08 -17.68
C VAL A 447 -11.21 -19.64 -16.34
N THR A 448 -10.12 -19.08 -15.83
CA THR A 448 -9.54 -19.44 -14.54
C THR A 448 -10.01 -18.45 -13.48
N LEU A 449 -10.66 -18.96 -12.43
CA LEU A 449 -11.20 -18.19 -11.32
C LEU A 449 -10.28 -18.25 -10.10
N GLN A 450 -9.58 -17.15 -9.84
CA GLN A 450 -8.71 -17.00 -8.66
C GLN A 450 -9.41 -16.22 -7.54
N VAL A 451 -9.23 -16.64 -6.29
CA VAL A 451 -9.80 -15.93 -5.14
C VAL A 451 -8.95 -14.69 -4.81
N ALA A 452 -9.60 -13.52 -4.72
CA ALA A 452 -9.01 -12.26 -4.29
C ALA A 452 -9.30 -12.01 -2.80
N GLY A 453 -8.89 -12.94 -1.93
CA GLY A 453 -9.22 -12.96 -0.51
C GLY A 453 -8.85 -14.29 0.13
N VAL A 454 -9.70 -14.80 1.03
CA VAL A 454 -9.51 -16.08 1.73
C VAL A 454 -10.27 -17.21 1.05
N GLU A 455 -11.58 -17.02 0.83
CA GLU A 455 -12.46 -18.00 0.20
C GLU A 455 -13.61 -17.32 -0.54
N SER A 456 -14.18 -17.99 -1.53
CA SER A 456 -15.31 -17.47 -2.30
C SER A 456 -16.19 -18.62 -2.81
N GLN A 457 -17.50 -18.45 -2.68
CA GLN A 457 -18.52 -19.31 -3.28
C GLN A 457 -19.19 -18.56 -4.41
N TRP A 458 -19.32 -19.19 -5.57
CA TRP A 458 -19.75 -18.54 -6.79
C TRP A 458 -20.73 -19.38 -7.60
N ASN A 459 -21.50 -18.69 -8.44
CA ASN A 459 -22.50 -19.27 -9.34
C ASN A 459 -22.36 -18.68 -10.75
N LEU A 460 -22.21 -19.56 -11.73
CA LEU A 460 -22.35 -19.28 -13.14
C LEU A 460 -23.81 -19.38 -13.55
N THR A 461 -24.50 -18.24 -13.50
CA THR A 461 -25.94 -18.15 -13.80
C THR A 461 -26.29 -18.60 -15.22
N THR A 462 -25.39 -18.41 -16.18
CA THR A 462 -25.58 -18.82 -17.58
C THR A 462 -25.66 -20.33 -17.74
N TRP A 463 -24.95 -21.09 -16.91
CA TRP A 463 -24.81 -22.55 -17.03
C TRP A 463 -25.35 -23.32 -15.83
N ASN A 464 -25.84 -22.62 -14.81
CA ASN A 464 -26.32 -23.18 -13.56
C ASN A 464 -25.27 -24.09 -12.89
N VAL A 465 -24.01 -23.62 -12.88
CA VAL A 465 -22.87 -24.29 -12.24
C VAL A 465 -22.42 -23.46 -11.05
N SER A 466 -22.37 -24.05 -9.87
CA SER A 466 -21.85 -23.41 -8.67
C SER A 466 -20.57 -24.10 -8.19
N GLY A 467 -19.65 -23.34 -7.61
CA GLY A 467 -18.42 -23.85 -7.04
C GLY A 467 -17.97 -23.04 -5.84
N GLY A 468 -16.91 -23.50 -5.19
CA GLY A 468 -16.24 -22.79 -4.12
C GLY A 468 -14.74 -22.95 -4.28
N ASN A 469 -14.01 -21.85 -4.08
CA ASN A 469 -12.56 -21.81 -4.20
C ASN A 469 -11.99 -21.27 -2.89
N THR A 470 -10.86 -21.81 -2.46
CA THR A 470 -10.06 -21.26 -1.36
C THR A 470 -8.74 -20.73 -1.88
N HIS A 471 -8.17 -19.72 -1.23
CA HIS A 471 -6.90 -19.13 -1.65
C HIS A 471 -5.73 -20.13 -1.59
N ALA A 472 -5.79 -21.09 -0.66
CA ALA A 472 -4.79 -22.13 -0.45
C ALA A 472 -4.80 -23.26 -1.49
N GLU A 473 -5.88 -23.39 -2.27
CA GLU A 473 -6.04 -24.41 -3.30
C GLU A 473 -5.80 -23.82 -4.70
N ASN A 474 -5.60 -24.69 -5.69
CA ASN A 474 -5.52 -24.28 -7.09
C ASN A 474 -6.82 -23.62 -7.54
N ALA A 475 -6.72 -22.61 -8.39
CA ALA A 475 -7.86 -21.94 -9.00
C ALA A 475 -8.77 -22.89 -9.78
N ALA A 476 -10.08 -22.61 -9.78
CA ALA A 476 -11.02 -23.35 -10.60
C ALA A 476 -10.86 -22.94 -12.06
N VAL A 477 -10.70 -23.93 -12.95
CA VAL A 477 -10.65 -23.73 -14.40
C VAL A 477 -11.97 -24.15 -15.02
N ILE A 478 -12.51 -23.29 -15.87
CA ILE A 478 -13.83 -23.48 -16.47
C ILE A 478 -13.69 -23.40 -17.99
N ALA A 479 -14.04 -24.50 -18.65
CA ALA A 479 -14.22 -24.51 -20.09
C ALA A 479 -15.61 -23.93 -20.42
N PRO A 480 -15.68 -22.77 -21.10
CA PRO A 480 -16.95 -22.20 -21.51
C PRO A 480 -17.66 -23.07 -22.55
N ASN A 481 -18.98 -23.01 -22.55
CA ASN A 481 -19.78 -23.60 -23.63
C ASN A 481 -20.11 -22.55 -24.70
N ASN A 482 -20.81 -22.95 -25.76
CA ASN A 482 -21.13 -22.08 -26.91
C ASN A 482 -22.09 -20.92 -26.61
N THR A 483 -22.44 -20.60 -25.35
CA THR A 483 -23.22 -19.40 -25.04
C THR A 483 -22.40 -18.12 -25.28
N GLU A 484 -23.06 -17.09 -25.81
CA GLU A 484 -22.44 -15.81 -26.15
C GLU A 484 -22.05 -14.96 -24.93
N ILE A 485 -22.66 -15.20 -23.77
CA ILE A 485 -22.44 -14.40 -22.56
C ILE A 485 -21.93 -15.29 -21.42
N PHE A 486 -20.90 -14.80 -20.74
CA PHE A 486 -20.39 -15.34 -19.49
C PHE A 486 -20.88 -14.47 -18.33
N ARG A 487 -21.65 -15.06 -17.40
CA ARG A 487 -22.14 -14.35 -16.20
C ARG A 487 -21.84 -15.14 -14.93
N LEU A 488 -20.98 -14.57 -14.10
CA LEU A 488 -20.53 -15.12 -12.83
C LEU A 488 -20.90 -14.16 -11.69
N GLU A 489 -21.42 -14.71 -10.61
CA GLU A 489 -21.75 -13.99 -9.39
C GLU A 489 -21.18 -14.71 -8.16
N VAL A 490 -20.59 -13.98 -7.23
CA VAL A 490 -20.17 -14.48 -5.92
C VAL A 490 -21.38 -14.50 -5.00
N ILE A 491 -21.75 -15.68 -4.52
CA ILE A 491 -22.88 -15.88 -3.60
C ILE A 491 -22.49 -15.52 -2.17
N SER A 492 -21.26 -15.85 -1.77
CA SER A 492 -20.75 -15.64 -0.41
C SER A 492 -19.23 -15.62 -0.40
N GLY A 493 -18.64 -14.85 0.52
CA GLY A 493 -17.20 -14.75 0.70
C GLY A 493 -16.57 -13.57 -0.06
N ASN A 494 -15.27 -13.69 -0.34
CA ASN A 494 -14.48 -12.66 -0.98
C ASN A 494 -14.64 -12.65 -2.51
N SER A 495 -14.12 -11.61 -3.12
CA SER A 495 -14.13 -11.38 -4.56
C SER A 495 -13.24 -12.35 -5.33
N LEU A 496 -13.47 -12.44 -6.64
CA LEU A 496 -12.70 -13.29 -7.55
C LEU A 496 -11.93 -12.43 -8.56
N ARG A 497 -10.94 -13.01 -9.23
CA ARG A 497 -10.33 -12.53 -10.48
C ARG A 497 -10.63 -13.55 -11.59
N ALA A 498 -11.04 -13.06 -12.76
CA ALA A 498 -11.30 -13.89 -13.93
C ALA A 498 -10.16 -13.73 -14.94
N ILE A 499 -9.35 -14.77 -15.11
CA ILE A 499 -8.29 -14.83 -16.13
C ILE A 499 -8.85 -15.59 -17.31
N VAL A 500 -8.82 -14.99 -18.50
CA VAL A 500 -9.35 -15.59 -19.71
C VAL A 500 -8.21 -15.88 -20.68
N THR A 501 -8.15 -17.12 -21.13
CA THR A 501 -7.22 -17.60 -22.15
C THR A 501 -7.99 -17.96 -23.40
N VAL A 502 -7.43 -17.65 -24.57
CA VAL A 502 -7.94 -18.08 -25.87
C VAL A 502 -6.77 -18.48 -26.75
N GLY A 503 -6.90 -19.55 -27.52
CA GLY A 503 -5.88 -19.97 -28.50
C GLY A 503 -4.57 -20.39 -27.82
N ASP A 504 -3.42 -20.17 -28.46
CA ASP A 504 -2.07 -20.56 -27.98
C ASP A 504 -1.12 -19.39 -27.70
N ASP A 505 -1.57 -18.15 -27.93
CA ASP A 505 -0.78 -16.94 -27.80
C ASP A 505 -1.39 -16.02 -26.74
N GLY A 506 -0.57 -15.20 -26.08
CA GLY A 506 -1.04 -14.18 -25.15
C GLY A 506 0.09 -13.57 -24.31
N LEU A 507 -0.13 -12.36 -23.80
CA LEU A 507 0.77 -11.69 -22.87
C LEU A 507 -0.10 -10.99 -21.83
N ALA A 508 0.18 -11.20 -20.55
CA ALA A 508 -0.52 -10.48 -19.47
C ALA A 508 0.42 -10.08 -18.35
N PHE A 509 0.19 -8.88 -17.81
CA PHE A 509 0.71 -8.46 -16.53
C PHE A 509 -0.06 -9.12 -15.38
N PHE A 510 0.67 -9.66 -14.39
CA PHE A 510 0.11 -10.22 -13.17
C PHE A 510 0.56 -9.38 -11.97
N PRO A 511 -0.38 -8.71 -11.26
CA PRO A 511 -0.03 -7.94 -10.09
C PRO A 511 0.31 -8.84 -8.90
N HIS A 512 0.93 -8.25 -7.89
CA HIS A 512 1.09 -8.86 -6.57
C HIS A 512 -0.25 -9.43 -6.06
N ASP A 513 -0.20 -10.60 -5.40
CA ASP A 513 -1.40 -11.34 -4.96
C ASP A 513 -2.32 -10.50 -4.05
N GLY A 514 -1.74 -9.65 -3.21
CA GLY A 514 -2.46 -8.72 -2.33
C GLY A 514 -2.97 -7.43 -2.99
N ALA A 515 -2.83 -7.26 -4.31
CA ALA A 515 -3.25 -6.04 -5.02
C ALA A 515 -4.72 -6.10 -5.49
N GLN A 516 -5.41 -4.97 -5.50
CA GLN A 516 -6.77 -4.76 -5.96
C GLN A 516 -7.72 -5.86 -5.50
N ARG A 517 -7.76 -6.16 -4.19
CA ARG A 517 -8.79 -7.00 -3.58
C ARG A 517 -10.03 -6.13 -3.34
N CYS A 518 -10.94 -6.10 -4.31
CA CYS A 518 -12.01 -5.12 -4.40
C CYS A 518 -13.36 -5.68 -3.96
N LEU A 519 -14.17 -4.90 -3.26
CA LEU A 519 -15.51 -5.23 -2.81
C LEU A 519 -16.50 -4.19 -3.31
N PHE A 520 -17.65 -4.63 -3.81
CA PHE A 520 -18.76 -3.74 -4.15
C PHE A 520 -19.53 -3.34 -2.88
N ILE A 521 -19.87 -2.06 -2.77
CA ILE A 521 -20.61 -1.50 -1.62
C ILE A 521 -21.95 -0.93 -2.09
N GLY A 522 -21.94 -0.09 -3.14
CA GLY A 522 -23.14 0.48 -3.75
C GLY A 522 -24.04 1.28 -2.80
N MET A 523 -23.45 2.06 -1.88
CA MET A 523 -24.24 2.81 -0.89
C MET A 523 -23.68 4.21 -0.61
N GLN A 524 -24.58 5.13 -0.28
CA GLN A 524 -24.24 6.43 0.30
C GLN A 524 -24.63 6.44 1.78
N ALA A 525 -23.67 6.69 2.66
CA ALA A 525 -23.93 6.78 4.10
C ALA A 525 -23.19 7.98 4.71
N SER A 526 -23.90 8.76 5.54
CA SER A 526 -23.30 9.86 6.29
C SER A 526 -22.49 9.40 7.51
N GLY A 527 -22.71 8.15 7.95
CA GLY A 527 -22.07 7.51 9.10
C GLY A 527 -20.90 6.61 8.71
N TRP A 528 -20.44 5.80 9.67
CA TRP A 528 -19.42 4.78 9.44
C TRP A 528 -20.00 3.58 8.70
N ILE A 529 -19.25 3.05 7.73
CA ILE A 529 -19.52 1.82 7.00
C ILE A 529 -18.50 0.79 7.46
N THR A 530 -18.97 -0.33 8.00
CA THR A 530 -18.13 -1.45 8.42
C THR A 530 -17.96 -2.42 7.27
N THR A 531 -16.72 -2.83 6.99
CA THR A 531 -16.39 -3.82 5.96
C THR A 531 -15.39 -4.83 6.46
N GLN A 532 -15.45 -6.03 5.87
CA GLN A 532 -14.47 -7.07 6.18
C GLN A 532 -13.25 -6.94 5.27
N LEU A 533 -12.06 -6.97 5.88
CA LEU A 533 -10.80 -7.06 5.17
C LEU A 533 -10.72 -8.40 4.43
N PRO A 534 -10.24 -8.42 3.17
CA PRO A 534 -10.08 -9.65 2.40
C PRO A 534 -8.80 -10.41 2.81
N TRP A 535 -8.55 -10.54 4.11
CA TRP A 535 -7.43 -11.28 4.72
C TRP A 535 -7.90 -11.99 6.00
N SER A 536 -7.10 -12.92 6.51
CA SER A 536 -7.45 -13.63 7.73
C SER A 536 -7.30 -12.74 8.96
N ASN A 537 -8.17 -12.92 9.95
CA ASN A 537 -8.06 -12.26 11.25
C ASN A 537 -6.85 -12.82 12.02
N VAL A 538 -6.02 -11.95 12.59
CA VAL A 538 -4.84 -12.33 13.39
C VAL A 538 -4.80 -11.63 14.76
N ALA A 539 -5.90 -11.01 15.19
CA ALA A 539 -5.97 -10.29 16.46
C ALA A 539 -5.69 -11.17 17.69
N ASP A 540 -6.02 -12.46 17.62
CA ASP A 540 -5.80 -13.44 18.71
C ASP A 540 -4.40 -14.09 18.67
N HIS A 541 -3.57 -13.76 17.67
CA HIS A 541 -2.22 -14.30 17.56
C HIS A 541 -1.28 -13.59 18.53
N GLY A 542 -0.30 -14.33 19.07
CA GLY A 542 0.85 -13.71 19.76
C GLY A 542 1.77 -12.98 18.77
N ALA A 543 2.71 -12.18 19.29
CA ALA A 543 3.64 -11.37 18.48
C ALA A 543 4.33 -12.16 17.34
N GLY A 544 4.84 -13.36 17.62
CA GLY A 544 5.46 -14.20 16.59
C GLY A 544 4.49 -14.73 15.53
N GLY A 545 3.21 -14.96 15.89
CA GLY A 545 2.17 -15.36 14.94
C GLY A 545 1.72 -14.21 14.03
N ILE A 546 1.76 -12.97 14.53
CA ILE A 546 1.47 -11.75 13.74
C ILE A 546 2.62 -11.48 12.78
N GLU A 547 3.86 -11.59 13.26
CA GLU A 547 5.03 -11.42 12.42
C GLU A 547 5.05 -12.45 11.27
N GLU A 548 4.74 -13.72 11.56
CA GLU A 548 4.64 -14.75 10.52
C GLU A 548 3.49 -14.50 9.56
N ALA A 549 2.35 -13.99 10.04
CA ALA A 549 1.23 -13.60 9.17
C ALA A 549 1.61 -12.47 8.22
N TRP A 550 2.37 -11.47 8.69
CA TRP A 550 2.89 -10.40 7.86
C TRP A 550 3.94 -10.88 6.85
N ARG A 551 4.82 -11.81 7.24
CA ARG A 551 5.85 -12.40 6.37
C ARG A 551 5.24 -13.24 5.25
N SER A 552 4.31 -14.12 5.58
CA SER A 552 3.60 -14.99 4.64
C SER A 552 2.58 -14.25 3.77
N GLY A 553 2.04 -13.12 4.25
CA GLY A 553 0.97 -12.38 3.57
C GLY A 553 -0.43 -12.87 3.87
N LEU A 554 -0.58 -13.67 4.93
CA LEU A 554 -1.88 -14.06 5.45
C LEU A 554 -2.68 -12.84 5.95
N HIS A 555 -1.98 -11.83 6.46
CA HIS A 555 -2.54 -10.54 6.88
C HIS A 555 -1.57 -9.40 6.53
N PRO A 556 -2.04 -8.24 6.04
CA PRO A 556 -1.17 -7.14 5.66
C PRO A 556 -0.70 -6.37 6.89
N SER A 557 0.55 -5.96 6.88
CA SER A 557 1.10 -5.05 7.89
C SER A 557 0.84 -3.58 7.57
N SER A 558 0.61 -3.26 6.30
CA SER A 558 0.32 -1.92 5.83
C SER A 558 -0.47 -2.06 4.55
N MET A 559 -1.46 -1.22 4.36
CA MET A 559 -2.41 -1.36 3.27
C MET A 559 -2.80 -0.02 2.66
N VAL A 560 -3.28 -0.08 1.43
CA VAL A 560 -3.97 1.03 0.76
C VAL A 560 -5.44 0.68 0.65
N LEU A 561 -6.29 1.62 1.03
CA LEU A 561 -7.71 1.63 0.71
C LEU A 561 -7.93 2.64 -0.42
N SER A 562 -8.49 2.19 -1.54
CA SER A 562 -8.97 3.09 -2.60
C SER A 562 -10.49 3.03 -2.67
N VAL A 563 -11.14 4.19 -2.60
CA VAL A 563 -12.59 4.36 -2.67
C VAL A 563 -12.97 4.85 -4.06
N TYR A 564 -13.87 4.13 -4.72
CA TYR A 564 -14.34 4.43 -6.06
C TYR A 564 -15.81 4.83 -6.05
N GLY A 565 -16.14 5.87 -6.83
CA GLY A 565 -17.51 6.38 -6.96
C GLY A 565 -18.30 5.66 -8.06
N SER A 566 -19.63 5.74 -7.96
CA SER A 566 -20.60 5.18 -8.91
C SER A 566 -21.31 6.25 -9.76
N ASP A 567 -20.62 7.36 -10.04
CA ASP A 567 -21.18 8.44 -10.85
C ASP A 567 -21.52 7.97 -12.27
N SER A 568 -22.66 8.45 -12.79
CA SER A 568 -23.15 8.14 -14.13
C SER A 568 -22.22 8.64 -15.25
N GLU A 569 -21.54 9.77 -15.04
CA GLU A 569 -20.62 10.34 -16.04
C GLU A 569 -19.25 9.65 -16.02
N GLN A 570 -18.74 9.33 -14.82
CA GLN A 570 -17.44 8.69 -14.61
C GLN A 570 -17.58 7.52 -13.62
N PRO A 571 -18.08 6.37 -14.09
CA PRO A 571 -18.27 5.21 -13.24
C PRO A 571 -16.91 4.64 -12.82
N HIS A 572 -16.84 4.14 -11.58
CA HIS A 572 -15.65 3.52 -10.98
C HIS A 572 -14.41 4.44 -10.90
N SER A 573 -14.59 5.76 -10.99
CA SER A 573 -13.51 6.73 -10.80
C SER A 573 -13.03 6.76 -9.35
N ALA A 574 -11.72 6.90 -9.14
CA ALA A 574 -11.16 7.00 -7.80
C ALA A 574 -11.55 8.35 -7.19
N ARG A 575 -12.07 8.32 -5.97
CA ARG A 575 -12.53 9.52 -5.25
C ARG A 575 -11.65 9.86 -4.06
N ALA A 576 -11.14 8.84 -3.40
CA ALA A 576 -10.25 9.00 -2.27
C ALA A 576 -9.35 7.78 -2.10
N THR A 577 -8.19 8.00 -1.51
CA THR A 577 -7.23 6.94 -1.18
C THR A 577 -6.75 7.15 0.25
N ALA A 578 -6.61 6.07 1.00
CA ALA A 578 -6.02 6.09 2.33
C ALA A 578 -4.91 5.04 2.45
N TRP A 579 -3.83 5.39 3.14
CA TRP A 579 -2.71 4.52 3.45
C TRP A 579 -2.69 4.29 4.95
N ALA A 580 -2.77 3.03 5.36
CA ALA A 580 -2.76 2.61 6.76
C ALA A 580 -1.45 1.87 7.05
N PHE A 581 -0.74 2.29 8.09
CA PHE A 581 0.57 1.76 8.44
C PHE A 581 0.58 1.20 9.86
N HIS A 582 0.73 -0.12 9.98
CA HIS A 582 1.04 -0.71 11.27
C HIS A 582 2.49 -0.35 11.62
N MET A 583 2.69 0.30 12.77
CA MET A 583 4.02 0.72 13.23
C MET A 583 4.29 0.09 14.59
N PRO A 584 5.22 -0.87 14.66
CA PRO A 584 5.70 -1.36 15.94
C PRO A 584 6.22 -0.19 16.79
N SER A 585 5.96 -0.25 18.09
CA SER A 585 6.43 0.73 19.04
C SER A 585 7.52 0.13 19.91
N LEU A 586 8.66 0.80 20.01
CA LEU A 586 9.65 0.50 21.05
C LEU A 586 9.19 1.20 22.33
N PHE A 587 8.91 0.45 23.38
CA PHE A 587 8.48 0.99 24.67
C PHE A 587 9.44 0.59 25.78
N TYR A 588 9.53 1.47 26.77
CA TYR A 588 10.27 1.27 27.99
C TYR A 588 9.30 1.34 29.16
N SER A 589 9.27 0.27 29.96
CA SER A 589 8.48 0.17 31.18
C SER A 589 9.35 0.49 32.39
N PHE A 590 8.92 1.45 33.22
CA PHE A 590 9.64 1.85 34.42
C PHE A 590 9.40 0.84 35.56
N LYS A 591 10.47 0.47 36.27
CA LYS A 591 10.41 -0.37 37.48
C LYS A 591 10.13 0.43 38.77
N SER A 592 9.62 1.66 38.63
CA SER A 592 9.36 2.58 39.73
C SER A 592 8.25 2.09 40.69
N SER A 593 8.08 2.82 41.80
CA SER A 593 6.98 2.60 42.76
C SER A 593 5.56 2.79 42.18
N ILE A 594 5.43 3.43 41.00
CA ILE A 594 4.16 3.61 40.29
C ILE A 594 4.09 2.61 39.13
N THR A 595 3.23 1.61 39.26
CA THR A 595 3.05 0.56 38.26
C THR A 595 2.40 1.09 36.99
N GLY A 596 2.97 0.74 35.83
CA GLY A 596 2.39 1.02 34.51
C GLY A 596 2.87 2.30 33.84
N MET A 597 3.82 3.04 34.42
CA MET A 597 4.46 4.15 33.71
C MET A 597 5.28 3.62 32.52
N GLU A 598 5.14 4.27 31.37
CA GLU A 598 5.87 3.93 30.16
C GLU A 598 6.27 5.18 29.36
N THR A 599 7.33 5.02 28.58
CA THR A 599 7.69 5.93 27.49
C THR A 599 7.90 5.11 26.24
N SER A 600 7.49 5.61 25.09
CA SER A 600 7.62 4.89 23.83
C SER A 600 7.97 5.80 22.67
N THR A 601 8.53 5.19 21.63
CA THR A 601 8.86 5.87 20.38
C THR A 601 8.28 5.08 19.22
N ARG A 602 7.61 5.80 18.31
CA ARG A 602 6.88 5.23 17.18
C ARG A 602 6.76 6.25 16.07
N GLY A 603 7.17 5.90 14.85
CA GLY A 603 6.94 6.74 13.68
C GLY A 603 7.53 8.17 13.80
N GLY A 604 8.62 8.33 14.57
CA GLY A 604 9.22 9.62 14.88
C GLY A 604 8.55 10.41 16.02
N ALA A 605 7.41 9.94 16.53
CA ALA A 605 6.77 10.49 17.73
C ALA A 605 7.36 9.87 19.00
N VAL A 606 7.36 10.65 20.09
CA VAL A 606 7.78 10.22 21.43
C VAL A 606 6.63 10.42 22.38
N LEU A 607 6.25 9.36 23.09
CA LEU A 607 5.02 9.25 23.84
C LEU A 607 5.34 8.86 25.29
N THR A 608 4.50 9.33 26.21
CA THR A 608 4.59 8.96 27.63
C THR A 608 3.20 9.01 28.23
N ASN A 609 2.92 8.18 29.23
CA ASN A 609 1.68 8.26 30.00
C ASN A 609 1.82 9.06 31.30
N HIS A 610 2.77 9.99 31.40
CA HIS A 610 3.00 10.78 32.61
C HIS A 610 2.97 12.30 32.31
N PRO A 611 2.42 13.15 33.20
CA PRO A 611 1.93 12.86 34.57
C PRO A 611 0.59 12.12 34.65
N GLU A 612 0.36 11.44 35.77
CA GLU A 612 -0.94 10.87 36.18
C GLU A 612 -1.54 9.77 35.28
N MET A 613 -0.73 8.95 34.61
CA MET A 613 -1.22 7.88 33.72
C MET A 613 -2.02 8.41 32.51
N GLN A 614 -1.88 9.71 32.18
CA GLN A 614 -2.49 10.33 31.01
C GLN A 614 -1.56 10.27 29.81
N ALA A 615 -2.07 9.79 28.68
CA ALA A 615 -1.36 9.76 27.42
C ALA A 615 -0.93 11.18 26.99
N SER A 616 0.35 11.35 26.71
CA SER A 616 0.97 12.61 26.32
C SER A 616 2.00 12.38 25.21
N ALA A 617 2.13 13.34 24.30
CA ALA A 617 3.10 13.31 23.21
C ALA A 617 4.14 14.43 23.41
N ILE A 618 5.39 14.02 23.55
CA ILE A 618 6.54 14.92 23.73
C ILE A 618 6.94 15.50 22.37
N ARG A 619 6.97 14.64 21.36
CA ARG A 619 7.31 14.96 19.97
C ARG A 619 6.26 14.38 19.02
N SER A 620 5.84 15.19 18.04
CA SER A 620 4.97 14.76 16.94
C SER A 620 5.78 14.11 15.80
N PRO A 621 5.14 13.30 14.94
CA PRO A 621 5.74 12.83 13.70
C PRO A 621 6.23 14.00 12.83
N SER A 622 7.25 13.75 12.02
CA SER A 622 7.79 14.74 11.08
C SER A 622 6.86 14.96 9.90
N ASP A 623 6.76 16.21 9.46
CA ASP A 623 6.14 16.64 8.22
C ASP A 623 6.90 17.83 7.62
N ARG A 624 6.65 18.11 6.35
CA ARG A 624 7.25 19.22 5.61
C ARG A 624 6.16 20.01 4.91
N SER A 625 5.91 21.23 5.40
CA SER A 625 5.16 22.24 4.68
C SER A 625 6.11 23.05 3.80
N GLY A 626 5.75 23.21 2.53
CA GLY A 626 6.50 24.04 1.58
C GLY A 626 5.82 25.40 1.36
N PRO A 627 6.47 26.35 0.64
CA PRO A 627 5.77 27.54 0.17
C PRO A 627 4.61 27.16 -0.77
N GLY A 628 3.43 27.74 -0.54
CA GLY A 628 2.18 27.39 -1.22
C GLY A 628 1.40 26.27 -0.51
N PRO A 629 0.31 25.74 -1.11
CA PRO A 629 -0.45 24.63 -0.56
C PRO A 629 0.27 23.30 -0.83
N ARG A 630 1.45 23.12 -0.20
CA ARG A 630 2.28 21.92 -0.36
C ARG A 630 2.37 21.17 0.95
N PHE A 631 2.13 19.87 0.89
CA PHE A 631 2.30 18.98 2.02
C PHE A 631 3.07 17.74 1.58
N ALA A 632 4.21 17.51 2.23
CA ALA A 632 5.00 16.30 2.04
C ALA A 632 5.25 15.66 3.40
N THR A 633 5.14 14.34 3.47
CA THR A 633 5.46 13.58 4.67
C THR A 633 6.17 12.29 4.32
N THR A 634 7.17 11.95 5.12
CA THR A 634 7.87 10.67 5.07
C THR A 634 7.56 9.92 6.35
N VAL A 635 6.92 8.77 6.23
CA VAL A 635 6.55 7.92 7.37
C VAL A 635 7.71 6.96 7.66
N PRO A 636 8.40 7.08 8.81
CA PRO A 636 9.41 6.10 9.19
C PRO A 636 8.75 4.87 9.84
N LEU A 637 9.01 3.69 9.28
CA LEU A 637 8.60 2.41 9.84
C LEU A 637 9.84 1.67 10.33
N THR A 638 10.00 1.59 11.64
CA THR A 638 11.13 0.86 12.23
C THR A 638 10.68 -0.51 12.68
N PHE A 639 11.40 -1.55 12.23
CA PHE A 639 11.14 -2.92 12.63
C PHE A 639 12.37 -3.53 13.32
N PRO A 640 12.18 -4.23 14.45
CA PRO A 640 13.22 -5.06 15.03
C PRO A 640 13.62 -6.21 14.09
N ILE A 641 14.90 -6.57 14.08
CA ILE A 641 15.43 -7.74 13.38
C ILE A 641 16.26 -8.62 14.32
N GLY A 642 16.15 -9.94 14.17
CA GLY A 642 16.81 -10.91 15.05
C GLY A 642 16.17 -10.98 16.45
N ASP A 643 16.92 -11.46 17.43
CA ASP A 643 16.50 -11.49 18.85
C ASP A 643 16.64 -10.10 19.51
N SER A 644 16.46 -9.01 18.76
CA SER A 644 16.75 -7.65 19.21
C SER A 644 16.04 -7.36 20.54
N VAL A 645 16.88 -7.07 21.52
CA VAL A 645 16.70 -7.10 22.97
C VAL A 645 15.32 -6.68 23.47
N SER A 646 14.63 -7.64 24.11
CA SER A 646 13.75 -7.35 25.24
C SER A 646 14.56 -7.53 26.53
N GLY A 647 14.70 -6.51 27.37
CA GLY A 647 15.53 -6.64 28.55
C GLY A 647 15.87 -5.33 29.26
N SER A 648 16.70 -5.46 30.29
CA SER A 648 17.19 -4.35 31.13
C SER A 648 18.70 -4.14 31.00
N ALA A 649 19.34 -4.75 30.00
CA ALA A 649 20.77 -4.59 29.74
C ALA A 649 21.02 -3.37 28.84
N ASP A 650 22.19 -2.76 28.96
CA ASP A 650 22.63 -1.71 28.04
C ASP A 650 22.82 -2.30 26.64
N VAL A 651 22.39 -1.54 25.63
CA VAL A 651 22.29 -2.04 24.27
C VAL A 651 22.78 -1.00 23.27
N GLU A 652 23.71 -1.41 22.41
CA GLU A 652 24.05 -0.65 21.21
C GLU A 652 23.04 -0.98 20.11
N VAL A 653 22.40 0.04 19.56
CA VAL A 653 21.35 -0.08 18.54
C VAL A 653 21.83 0.48 17.21
N ASP A 654 21.92 -0.41 16.22
CA ASP A 654 22.13 -0.07 14.83
C ASP A 654 20.78 0.13 14.11
N LEU A 655 20.52 1.37 13.70
CA LEU A 655 19.42 1.70 12.79
C LEU A 655 19.94 1.75 11.36
N THR A 656 19.36 0.96 10.46
CA THR A 656 19.72 0.96 9.03
C THR A 656 18.51 1.26 8.15
N LEU A 657 18.62 2.22 7.22
CA LEU A 657 17.59 2.47 6.21
C LEU A 657 17.68 1.40 5.12
N ILE A 658 16.59 0.68 4.86
CA ILE A 658 16.60 -0.46 3.92
C ILE A 658 15.97 -0.08 2.59
N LEU A 659 14.83 0.59 2.65
CA LEU A 659 14.06 0.93 1.46
C LEU A 659 13.30 2.23 1.69
N ARG A 660 13.07 2.93 0.58
CA ARG A 660 12.23 4.12 0.53
C ARG A 660 11.28 3.98 -0.65
N HIS A 661 9.98 4.04 -0.38
CA HIS A 661 8.95 3.96 -1.40
C HIS A 661 8.13 5.25 -1.43
N GLN A 662 7.88 5.74 -2.63
CA GLN A 662 6.93 6.82 -2.86
C GLN A 662 5.57 6.21 -3.16
N LEU A 663 4.56 6.62 -2.38
CA LEU A 663 3.21 6.06 -2.47
C LEU A 663 2.27 6.96 -3.27
N ALA A 664 2.43 8.28 -3.15
CA ALA A 664 1.62 9.25 -3.86
C ALA A 664 2.41 10.53 -4.18
N SER A 665 2.02 11.17 -5.29
CA SER A 665 2.53 12.47 -5.74
C SER A 665 1.52 13.11 -6.67
N SER A 666 0.44 13.65 -6.11
CA SER A 666 -0.66 14.24 -6.88
C SER A 666 -1.23 15.46 -6.17
N ILE A 667 -2.18 16.13 -6.83
CA ILE A 667 -2.95 17.22 -6.23
C ILE A 667 -4.14 16.59 -5.50
N ALA A 668 -4.29 16.88 -4.21
CA ALA A 668 -5.38 16.40 -3.36
C ALA A 668 -6.22 17.59 -2.89
N ASP A 669 -7.53 17.41 -2.75
CA ASP A 669 -8.44 18.46 -2.26
C ASP A 669 -8.46 18.52 -0.72
N GLU A 670 -8.44 17.35 -0.06
CA GLU A 670 -8.35 17.25 1.39
C GLU A 670 -7.31 16.18 1.76
N VAL A 671 -6.46 16.46 2.74
CA VAL A 671 -5.54 15.49 3.33
C VAL A 671 -5.80 15.37 4.82
N ARG A 672 -5.93 14.13 5.31
CA ARG A 672 -6.13 13.81 6.72
C ARG A 672 -5.09 12.84 7.23
N ARG A 673 -4.89 12.85 8.53
CA ARG A 673 -4.06 11.90 9.25
C ARG A 673 -4.72 11.52 10.56
N GLY A 674 -4.76 10.24 10.87
CA GLY A 674 -5.26 9.73 12.14
C GLY A 674 -4.33 8.70 12.76
N TRP A 675 -4.52 8.47 14.05
CA TRP A 675 -3.72 7.54 14.84
C TRP A 675 -4.61 6.59 15.62
N ASP A 676 -4.31 5.31 15.53
CA ASP A 676 -4.96 4.26 16.30
C ASP A 676 -4.17 3.98 17.58
N GLY A 677 -4.89 3.64 18.65
CA GLY A 677 -4.32 3.29 19.96
C GLY A 677 -4.41 4.40 21.01
N PRO A 678 -3.90 4.14 22.22
CA PRO A 678 -4.16 4.98 23.40
C PRO A 678 -3.54 6.39 23.32
N TYR A 679 -2.53 6.58 22.46
CA TYR A 679 -1.81 7.85 22.32
C TYR A 679 -2.34 8.74 21.18
N GLY A 680 -3.34 8.29 20.41
CA GLY A 680 -3.76 8.99 19.19
C GLY A 680 -4.20 10.44 19.41
N ILE A 681 -5.01 10.69 20.44
CA ILE A 681 -5.48 12.04 20.81
C ILE A 681 -4.29 12.93 21.22
N ALA A 682 -3.35 12.39 22.00
CA ALA A 682 -2.18 13.13 22.44
C ALA A 682 -1.28 13.54 21.26
N ILE A 683 -1.10 12.65 20.29
CA ILE A 683 -0.33 12.93 19.07
C ILE A 683 -1.03 14.00 18.23
N ALA A 684 -2.34 13.88 18.00
CA ALA A 684 -3.13 14.85 17.25
C ALA A 684 -3.09 16.25 17.91
N GLY A 685 -3.24 16.31 19.22
CA GLY A 685 -3.12 17.56 19.99
C GLY A 685 -1.71 18.17 19.90
N ARG A 686 -0.66 17.35 19.96
CA ARG A 686 0.73 17.83 19.81
C ARG A 686 1.03 18.31 18.39
N ALA A 687 0.53 17.61 17.38
CA ALA A 687 0.71 17.96 15.96
C ALA A 687 -0.02 19.26 15.56
N SER A 688 -1.05 19.65 16.32
CA SER A 688 -1.84 20.86 16.10
C SER A 688 -1.54 21.97 17.11
N ALA A 689 -0.46 21.85 17.90
CA ALA A 689 -0.15 22.81 18.96
C ALA A 689 0.02 24.24 18.46
N ASP A 690 0.51 24.43 17.22
CA ASP A 690 0.73 25.74 16.62
C ASP A 690 -0.59 26.46 16.29
N LEU A 691 -1.72 25.75 16.22
CA LEU A 691 -3.05 26.32 16.04
C LEU A 691 -3.43 27.28 17.17
N SER A 692 -2.84 27.11 18.37
CA SER A 692 -3.04 28.00 19.50
C SER A 692 -2.55 29.44 19.25
N TYR A 693 -1.69 29.66 18.25
CA TYR A 693 -1.23 30.99 17.85
C TYR A 693 -2.16 31.68 16.84
N SER A 694 -3.17 30.98 16.31
CA SER A 694 -4.15 31.56 15.39
C SER A 694 -5.18 32.42 16.13
N THR A 695 -5.37 33.64 15.64
CA THR A 695 -6.40 34.56 16.14
C THR A 695 -7.80 34.14 15.69
N ASP A 696 -7.91 33.58 14.48
CA ASP A 696 -9.18 33.08 13.96
C ASP A 696 -9.65 31.87 14.76
N TRP A 697 -8.76 30.92 15.05
CA TRP A 697 -9.09 29.71 15.82
C TRP A 697 -9.49 30.02 17.26
N THR A 698 -8.80 30.96 17.92
CA THR A 698 -9.15 31.38 19.28
C THR A 698 -10.49 32.10 19.35
N THR A 699 -10.89 32.79 18.28
CA THR A 699 -12.18 33.50 18.20
C THR A 699 -13.33 32.57 17.79
N PHE A 700 -13.09 31.68 16.83
CA PHE A 700 -14.09 30.77 16.25
C PHE A 700 -13.56 29.33 16.20
N PRO A 701 -13.44 28.66 17.36
CA PRO A 701 -12.94 27.28 17.39
C PRO A 701 -13.87 26.36 16.58
N GLN A 702 -13.28 25.35 15.94
CA GLN A 702 -13.97 24.35 15.11
C GLN A 702 -14.61 24.88 13.82
N GLN A 703 -14.30 26.12 13.41
CA GLN A 703 -14.75 26.67 12.12
C GLN A 703 -13.58 26.75 11.13
N LEU A 704 -13.29 25.63 10.45
CA LEU A 704 -12.22 25.54 9.44
C LEU A 704 -12.35 26.61 8.34
N GLN A 705 -13.58 26.94 7.93
CA GLN A 705 -13.85 27.94 6.90
C GLN A 705 -13.49 29.38 7.33
N SER A 706 -13.43 29.64 8.63
CA SER A 706 -13.10 30.96 9.17
C SER A 706 -11.59 31.16 9.37
N LEU A 707 -10.79 30.11 9.17
CA LEU A 707 -9.36 30.05 9.49
C LEU A 707 -8.51 30.60 8.34
N ASN A 708 -8.32 31.91 8.28
CA ASN A 708 -7.60 32.59 7.19
C ASN A 708 -6.15 32.93 7.56
N ASP A 709 -5.82 32.94 8.84
CA ASP A 709 -4.48 33.29 9.35
C ASP A 709 -3.54 32.09 9.60
N TYR A 710 -4.03 30.85 9.40
CA TYR A 710 -3.28 29.63 9.70
C TYR A 710 -3.24 28.67 8.52
N LYS A 711 -2.14 27.92 8.41
CA LYS A 711 -1.96 26.76 7.52
C LYS A 711 -1.24 25.68 8.31
N GLY A 712 -1.76 24.46 8.31
CA GLY A 712 -1.23 23.36 9.11
C GLY A 712 -2.32 22.41 9.60
N TRP A 713 -1.97 21.54 10.55
CA TRP A 713 -2.90 20.55 11.08
C TRP A 713 -3.91 21.18 12.03
N VAL A 714 -5.17 20.75 11.88
CA VAL A 714 -6.29 21.11 12.75
C VAL A 714 -6.97 19.81 13.23
N PRO A 715 -7.27 19.67 14.54
CA PRO A 715 -8.05 18.54 15.04
C PRO A 715 -9.47 18.60 14.49
N ASP A 716 -9.91 17.52 13.85
CA ASP A 716 -11.24 17.41 13.25
C ASP A 716 -11.76 15.98 13.46
N PRO A 717 -13.01 15.79 13.95
CA PRO A 717 -14.12 16.75 14.03
C PRO A 717 -14.19 17.56 15.32
N THR A 718 -13.31 17.29 16.29
CA THR A 718 -13.32 17.89 17.62
C THR A 718 -11.90 18.12 18.12
N THR A 719 -11.72 18.98 19.13
CA THR A 719 -10.41 19.23 19.76
C THR A 719 -9.77 17.99 20.36
N ASP A 720 -10.59 17.03 20.83
CA ASP A 720 -10.12 15.78 21.45
C ASP A 720 -10.13 14.60 20.47
N SER A 721 -10.04 14.89 19.17
CA SER A 721 -9.97 13.83 18.15
C SER A 721 -8.57 13.23 18.06
N SER A 722 -8.50 11.93 17.74
CA SER A 722 -7.28 11.25 17.31
C SER A 722 -6.97 11.44 15.82
N GLU A 723 -7.65 12.39 15.16
CA GLU A 723 -7.55 12.68 13.73
C GLU A 723 -7.32 14.17 13.51
N THR A 724 -6.61 14.49 12.43
CA THR A 724 -6.29 15.85 12.01
C THR A 724 -6.51 16.03 10.51
N VAL A 725 -6.97 17.20 10.10
CA VAL A 725 -7.07 17.63 8.70
C VAL A 725 -6.01 18.70 8.43
N TYR A 726 -5.38 18.66 7.27
CA TYR A 726 -4.40 19.66 6.85
C TYR A 726 -5.11 20.83 6.18
N HIS A 727 -5.06 22.00 6.80
CA HIS A 727 -5.78 23.18 6.33
C HIS A 727 -4.92 24.06 5.40
N THR A 728 -5.45 24.36 4.20
CA THR A 728 -4.80 25.18 3.17
C THR A 728 -5.65 26.35 2.68
N GLN A 729 -6.64 26.81 3.47
CA GLN A 729 -7.49 27.96 3.12
C GLN A 729 -8.31 27.76 1.83
N GLY A 730 -8.67 26.52 1.53
CA GLY A 730 -9.48 26.17 0.35
C GLY A 730 -8.68 25.98 -0.94
N GLU A 731 -7.34 26.04 -0.90
CA GLU A 731 -6.49 25.71 -2.05
C GLU A 731 -6.18 24.20 -2.10
N PRO A 732 -6.24 23.55 -3.28
CA PRO A 732 -5.80 22.16 -3.43
C PRO A 732 -4.33 21.96 -3.03
N ILE A 733 -4.05 20.81 -2.43
CA ILE A 733 -2.78 20.46 -1.80
C ILE A 733 -1.92 19.68 -2.80
N GLN A 734 -0.73 20.18 -3.13
CA GLN A 734 0.28 19.34 -3.76
C GLN A 734 0.80 18.35 -2.71
N PHE A 735 0.32 17.12 -2.78
CA PHE A 735 0.50 16.08 -1.80
C PHE A 735 1.55 15.06 -2.23
N THR A 736 2.55 14.86 -1.37
CA THR A 736 3.56 13.81 -1.54
C THR A 736 3.64 12.93 -0.30
N LEU A 737 3.46 11.63 -0.50
CA LEU A 737 3.61 10.63 0.57
C LEU A 737 4.74 9.68 0.25
N GLN A 738 5.66 9.53 1.22
CA GLN A 738 6.74 8.57 1.17
C GLN A 738 6.74 7.73 2.44
N VAL A 739 7.26 6.52 2.33
CA VAL A 739 7.50 5.63 3.45
C VAL A 739 8.94 5.14 3.40
N SER A 740 9.59 5.12 4.55
CA SER A 740 10.96 4.65 4.73
C SER A 740 10.93 3.53 5.74
N VAL A 741 11.47 2.36 5.39
CA VAL A 741 11.55 1.22 6.30
C VAL A 741 12.97 1.11 6.84
N LEU A 742 13.07 1.08 8.16
CA LEU A 742 14.31 0.98 8.91
C LEU A 742 14.36 -0.34 9.67
N TYR A 743 15.55 -0.93 9.73
CA TYR A 743 15.83 -2.05 10.61
C TYR A 743 16.45 -1.55 11.90
N HIS A 744 16.02 -2.13 13.01
CA HIS A 744 16.59 -1.99 14.33
C HIS A 744 17.28 -3.29 14.69
N LEU A 745 18.59 -3.25 14.79
CA LEU A 745 19.40 -4.34 15.33
C LEU A 745 19.97 -3.88 16.67
N ALA A 746 19.72 -4.66 17.72
CA ALA A 746 20.23 -4.37 19.05
C ALA A 746 21.24 -5.45 19.44
N GLN A 747 22.41 -5.04 19.92
CA GLN A 747 23.47 -5.93 20.42
C GLN A 747 23.73 -5.60 21.89
N GLU A 748 23.71 -6.62 22.76
CA GLU A 748 24.09 -6.43 24.16
C GLU A 748 25.56 -6.02 24.23
N ASP A 749 25.83 -4.93 24.96
CA ASP A 749 27.19 -4.49 25.20
C ASP A 749 27.89 -5.50 26.12
N LEU A 750 28.82 -6.28 25.56
CA LEU A 750 29.61 -7.28 26.31
C LEU A 750 30.77 -6.67 27.12
N SER A 751 30.73 -5.36 27.40
CA SER A 751 31.85 -4.62 28.01
C SER A 751 31.99 -4.83 29.52
#